data_AF-A0A925XI30-F1
#
_entry.id   AF-A0A925XI30-F1
#
_cell.length_a   1.000
_cell.length_b   1.000
_cell.length_c   1.000
_cell.angle_alpha   90.00
_cell.angle_beta   90.00
_cell.angle_gamma   90.00
#
_symmetry.space_group_name_H-M   'P 1'
#
loop_
_entity.id
_entity.type
_entity.pdbx_description
1 polymer ?
#
loop_
_entity_poly.entity_id
_entity_poly.type
_entity_poly.pdbx_seq_one_letter_code
_entity_poly.pdbx_strand_id
1 'polypeptide(L)'
;QRASLGWTNLDRAFAEVIKKAPADAQVIYVGDGIVSAGDTDPARFVKRLGRLFGEKVSRTFHAVTVGNITEAVVLKGIATVGGGSVRSISGEQTALVVAKELLNEIALPGLREVNVEFRGLKVAAVYPERLPNVAAGTQQILVGRYLPEGKDQVGEIIVTGKRGTEAVRYAAKINFKDAEEGNSFIPRLWARGHLDHLLAQGQAAAVKDDIIGLSEQFHIITPYTSLLVLETDADRERFGVKRRYEMRDGERFFAQGRDNANFELVQQQMKRAGDWRLGIRRQVLRSLAGLGRNPQVFQQQVQVLNEMARAGGRGGYLGEYNGPVSYNDAAPASGPMGGGVYWGFAGRPGGGGNGRFDVDEDFGGFGMDGAKDLLFLGDGLVDRLDREEQAAVSDSRDKAERLSVDALEVWDSDGLSLGFGEDDRKELGGRLSRSLEDSVELLSDFDEAGQPGQERGGELSFYKNGFDGGEMLTKSVSDRSGFRRSGLRGLEAKNEVFSLGAALGAKRKMASKSAMMGRYYQSYQPDYTSWLSNLFPALPARPGKAAPALPDPEGWSPEALALSRSLLRVDALSKLPGGLELKRTVDSFDPRWKRQSAHNTDLVLYSPTGWLTRTLDLDEQTIVNYATAQERGVFSLALLLGRVRSSAESERHPSVLGLNDSSITALHEAYRGYQAKLEAAGENRVTLILKPKNSVYEQHLLIDMARHVILKNETFDDGKLIGATTFDDFVEVAGTWLARKLIVTDNKGRKTNETTLDVKVLTAEEHAARMTAQLAAKTYVQFLRLPYSKLSVARQKVADGAASFDDRITMILHYASLQQWDELLKQVDAAEALVQMLAVGKPGVPWIRTAALVAMRRNEEARQRFLAEAKQLAAAKTRDEVYLADFIHGQAAQVGTGSEMLDLVNLIKPVYERQAAELDVMVRWQEKMLSTLDALGRSEEALALRKAMVEKAPWHVHWQQDVAQRMRNAGQYDAAEKWLRNEIARDIERPDYEDETLRGSLTDLFRTRGQWDRLLTFTTEWIAKNPESSSWNSAYAQHVSALVYNDKLDAANAIVEQWLKEARVEGKLTPAQRARLESAINFTQGSAYNISFQRADERWFGLLAETTRFFVRHPHHDDLAHRIFNHHYFQQSEDCDRLRDEFLNQLRTGLADLTPAQLSFLVNSALAGRLELVEPINDRKQLQAHEVPLDIWKKIA
;
A
#
# COMPACT_ATOMS: atom_id res chain seq x y z
N GLN A 1 39.72 3.03 -21.17
CA GLN A 1 39.15 3.23 -19.82
C GLN A 1 40.02 2.44 -18.84
N ARG A 2 40.41 3.04 -17.70
CA ARG A 2 41.18 2.32 -16.64
C ARG A 2 40.21 1.62 -15.70
N ALA A 3 40.53 0.40 -15.27
CA ALA A 3 39.85 -0.27 -14.17
C ALA A 3 40.01 0.52 -12.85
N SER A 4 39.02 0.42 -11.95
CA SER A 4 39.12 0.99 -10.61
C SER A 4 40.29 0.36 -9.87
N LEU A 5 41.18 1.19 -9.33
CA LEU A 5 42.41 0.71 -8.69
C LEU A 5 42.20 0.31 -7.22
N GLY A 6 41.01 0.54 -6.65
CA GLY A 6 40.68 0.19 -5.25
C GLY A 6 41.14 1.19 -4.18
N TRP A 7 41.68 2.35 -4.57
CA TRP A 7 42.13 3.43 -3.67
C TRP A 7 42.00 4.80 -4.36
N THR A 8 41.79 5.84 -3.57
CA THR A 8 41.55 7.23 -3.99
C THR A 8 42.73 8.11 -3.58
N ASN A 9 43.53 8.53 -4.58
CA ASN A 9 44.70 9.39 -4.37
C ASN A 9 44.41 10.83 -4.78
N LEU A 10 43.87 11.61 -3.85
CA LEU A 10 43.50 13.01 -4.07
C LEU A 10 44.72 13.92 -4.25
N ASP A 11 45.81 13.69 -3.52
CA ASP A 11 47.05 14.48 -3.66
C ASP A 11 47.58 14.44 -5.11
N ARG A 12 47.63 13.23 -5.71
CA ARG A 12 48.03 13.07 -7.11
C ARG A 12 47.00 13.65 -8.07
N ALA A 13 45.70 13.49 -7.80
CA ALA A 13 44.64 14.02 -8.65
C ALA A 13 44.74 15.55 -8.79
N PHE A 14 44.85 16.27 -7.66
CA PHE A 14 44.94 17.73 -7.68
C PHE A 14 46.29 18.24 -8.21
N ALA A 15 47.40 17.51 -8.00
CA ALA A 15 48.68 17.83 -8.62
C ALA A 15 48.62 17.73 -10.16
N GLU A 16 47.86 16.78 -10.72
CA GLU A 16 47.64 16.67 -12.16
C GLU A 16 46.69 17.75 -12.70
N VAL A 17 45.68 18.14 -11.91
CA VAL A 17 44.79 19.26 -12.27
C VAL A 17 45.58 20.55 -12.44
N ILE A 18 46.54 20.85 -11.55
CA ILE A 18 47.39 22.05 -11.67
C ILE A 18 48.15 22.08 -13.00
N LYS A 19 48.65 20.94 -13.46
CA LYS A 19 49.41 20.83 -14.71
C LYS A 19 48.54 21.00 -15.95
N LYS A 20 47.27 20.57 -15.89
CA LYS A 20 46.38 20.43 -17.06
C LYS A 20 45.34 21.54 -17.18
N ALA A 21 44.85 22.08 -16.07
CA ALA A 21 43.76 23.06 -16.09
C ALA A 21 44.31 24.48 -16.31
N PRO A 22 43.72 25.30 -17.20
CA PRO A 22 44.09 26.71 -17.38
C PRO A 22 43.81 27.54 -16.12
N ALA A 23 44.39 28.75 -16.04
CA ALA A 23 44.41 29.56 -14.83
C ALA A 23 43.03 30.02 -14.33
N ASP A 24 42.04 30.10 -15.21
CA ASP A 24 40.65 30.52 -15.00
C ASP A 24 39.65 29.36 -15.04
N ALA A 25 40.12 28.11 -15.02
CA ALA A 25 39.29 26.93 -15.14
C ALA A 25 38.28 26.77 -13.98
N GLN A 26 37.09 26.26 -14.33
CA GLN A 26 36.14 25.67 -13.40
C GLN A 26 36.49 24.18 -13.24
N VAL A 27 36.88 23.76 -12.05
CA VAL A 27 37.25 22.37 -11.75
C VAL A 27 36.17 21.73 -10.89
N ILE A 28 35.61 20.61 -11.36
CA ILE A 28 34.56 19.88 -10.68
C ILE A 28 35.12 18.53 -10.22
N TYR A 29 35.21 18.34 -8.90
CA TYR A 29 35.52 17.06 -8.28
C TYR A 29 34.21 16.28 -8.05
N VAL A 30 34.16 15.01 -8.46
CA VAL A 30 33.01 14.12 -8.21
C VAL A 30 33.49 12.90 -7.43
N GLY A 31 33.00 12.72 -6.20
CA GLY A 31 33.37 11.61 -5.32
C GLY A 31 33.05 11.85 -3.85
N ASP A 32 33.32 10.85 -3.01
CA ASP A 32 33.06 10.84 -1.56
C ASP A 32 34.00 11.75 -0.74
N GLY A 33 35.19 12.05 -1.29
CA GLY A 33 36.21 12.85 -0.62
C GLY A 33 37.09 12.06 0.35
N ILE A 34 36.97 10.73 0.36
CA ILE A 34 37.73 9.87 1.27
C ILE A 34 39.17 9.72 0.76
N VAL A 35 40.13 10.18 1.55
CA VAL A 35 41.57 10.06 1.25
C VAL A 35 42.04 8.67 1.69
N SER A 36 42.20 7.74 0.75
CA SER A 36 42.65 6.37 1.03
C SER A 36 44.08 6.07 0.56
N ALA A 37 44.79 7.09 0.09
CA ALA A 37 46.17 7.01 -0.39
C ALA A 37 47.08 7.97 0.36
N GLY A 38 48.28 7.51 0.76
CA GLY A 38 49.26 8.37 1.43
C GLY A 38 48.85 8.69 2.87
N ASP A 39 48.97 9.96 3.26
CA ASP A 39 48.51 10.43 4.58
C ASP A 39 47.00 10.64 4.55
N THR A 40 46.28 9.69 5.15
CA THR A 40 44.82 9.55 5.14
C THR A 40 44.10 10.52 6.09
N ASP A 41 44.83 11.39 6.80
CA ASP A 41 44.22 12.39 7.68
C ASP A 41 43.52 13.52 6.87
N PRO A 42 42.20 13.69 7.01
CA PRO A 42 41.41 14.68 6.26
C PRO A 42 41.91 16.13 6.44
N ALA A 43 42.26 16.52 7.68
CA ALA A 43 42.67 17.89 7.98
C ALA A 43 44.08 18.20 7.44
N ARG A 44 44.99 17.22 7.47
CA ARG A 44 46.31 17.33 6.85
C ARG A 44 46.22 17.38 5.34
N PHE A 45 45.31 16.62 4.72
CA PHE A 45 45.04 16.76 3.28
C PHE A 45 44.62 18.18 2.91
N VAL A 46 43.65 18.77 3.61
CA VAL A 46 43.21 20.16 3.33
C VAL A 46 44.36 21.16 3.48
N LYS A 47 45.24 20.98 4.47
CA LYS A 47 46.46 21.81 4.61
C LYS A 47 47.44 21.62 3.45
N ARG A 48 47.64 20.39 2.97
CA ARG A 48 48.48 20.11 1.79
C ARG A 48 47.87 20.70 0.53
N LEU A 49 46.56 20.56 0.34
CA LEU A 49 45.81 21.14 -0.75
C LEU A 49 45.96 22.67 -0.78
N GLY A 50 45.78 23.34 0.36
CA GLY A 50 46.01 24.77 0.48
C GLY A 50 47.44 25.21 0.11
N ARG A 51 48.46 24.44 0.50
CA ARG A 51 49.86 24.69 0.10
C ARG A 51 50.12 24.44 -1.38
N LEU A 52 49.48 23.44 -1.96
CA LEU A 52 49.61 23.06 -3.37
C LEU A 52 49.11 24.18 -4.30
N PHE A 53 48.06 24.89 -3.88
CA PHE A 53 47.42 25.94 -4.65
C PHE A 53 47.93 27.36 -4.29
N GLY A 54 48.29 27.64 -3.03
CA GLY A 54 48.80 28.95 -2.59
C GLY A 54 47.75 30.08 -2.64
N GLU A 55 48.13 31.30 -2.27
CA GLU A 55 47.20 32.45 -2.15
C GLU A 55 46.75 33.08 -3.50
N LYS A 56 47.23 32.58 -4.63
CA LYS A 56 47.01 33.19 -5.96
C LYS A 56 46.46 32.19 -6.98
N VAL A 57 45.26 31.67 -6.74
CA VAL A 57 44.59 30.79 -7.72
C VAL A 57 43.36 31.45 -8.29
N SER A 58 43.37 31.64 -9.61
CA SER A 58 42.25 32.14 -10.42
C SER A 58 41.25 31.02 -10.82
N ARG A 59 41.49 29.77 -10.41
CA ARG A 59 40.63 28.60 -10.70
C ARG A 59 39.58 28.44 -9.61
N THR A 60 38.36 28.11 -10.00
CA THR A 60 37.27 27.82 -9.07
C THR A 60 37.11 26.31 -8.91
N PHE A 61 37.07 25.83 -7.66
CA PHE A 61 36.94 24.41 -7.35
C PHE A 61 35.56 24.11 -6.77
N HIS A 62 34.84 23.17 -7.37
CA HIS A 62 33.56 22.65 -6.90
C HIS A 62 33.69 21.18 -6.52
N ALA A 63 32.94 20.74 -5.51
CA ALA A 63 32.89 19.35 -5.07
C ALA A 63 31.46 18.83 -5.15
N VAL A 64 31.27 17.67 -5.78
CA VAL A 64 29.99 16.97 -5.90
C VAL A 64 30.14 15.60 -5.27
N THR A 65 29.37 15.31 -4.23
CA THR A 65 29.34 13.97 -3.63
C THR A 65 28.29 13.08 -4.27
N VAL A 66 28.64 11.79 -4.40
CA VAL A 66 27.82 10.69 -4.91
C VAL A 66 27.73 9.62 -3.83
N GLY A 67 26.67 9.66 -3.01
CA GLY A 67 26.39 8.65 -1.98
C GLY A 67 26.36 9.18 -0.55
N ASN A 68 26.06 8.27 0.39
CA ASN A 68 25.74 8.60 1.79
C ASN A 68 26.96 8.65 2.71
N ILE A 69 28.10 8.08 2.30
CA ILE A 69 29.34 8.08 3.07
C ILE A 69 30.28 9.10 2.43
N THR A 70 30.63 10.15 3.17
CA THR A 70 31.41 11.28 2.64
C THR A 70 32.36 11.82 3.68
N GLU A 71 33.47 12.40 3.23
CA GLU A 71 34.39 13.13 4.10
C GLU A 71 34.17 14.64 3.93
N ALA A 72 33.23 15.19 4.69
CA ALA A 72 32.76 16.57 4.54
C ALA A 72 33.88 17.61 4.73
N VAL A 73 34.87 17.34 5.58
CA VAL A 73 36.03 18.23 5.81
C VAL A 73 36.84 18.38 4.51
N VAL A 74 37.06 17.29 3.78
CA VAL A 74 37.81 17.29 2.53
C VAL A 74 37.03 17.97 1.42
N LEU A 75 35.74 17.64 1.26
CA LEU A 75 34.87 18.24 0.23
C LEU A 75 34.77 19.76 0.40
N LYS A 76 34.57 20.24 1.64
CA LYS A 76 34.59 21.67 1.96
C LYS A 76 35.96 22.28 1.69
N GLY A 77 37.04 21.62 2.10
CA GLY A 77 38.40 22.06 1.82
C GLY A 77 38.69 22.25 0.34
N ILE A 78 38.25 21.32 -0.53
CA ILE A 78 38.36 21.43 -1.99
C ILE A 78 37.64 22.68 -2.49
N ALA A 79 36.38 22.87 -2.09
CA ALA A 79 35.59 24.01 -2.54
C ALA A 79 36.17 25.36 -2.06
N THR A 80 36.62 25.43 -0.80
CA THR A 80 37.18 26.65 -0.20
C THR A 80 38.47 27.10 -0.87
N VAL A 81 39.34 26.18 -1.30
CA VAL A 81 40.63 26.52 -1.94
C VAL A 81 40.44 27.31 -3.25
N GLY A 82 39.34 27.12 -3.97
CA GLY A 82 39.02 27.87 -5.19
C GLY A 82 37.85 28.86 -5.08
N GLY A 83 37.26 29.00 -3.89
CA GLY A 83 36.05 29.81 -3.71
C GLY A 83 34.83 29.30 -4.49
N GLY A 84 34.70 27.99 -4.70
CA GLY A 84 33.53 27.36 -5.29
C GLY A 84 32.63 26.67 -4.25
N SER A 85 31.78 25.75 -4.71
CA SER A 85 30.66 25.20 -3.92
C SER A 85 30.75 23.68 -3.70
N VAL A 86 30.10 23.19 -2.63
CA VAL A 86 29.90 21.76 -2.36
C VAL A 86 28.44 21.40 -2.62
N ARG A 87 28.19 20.32 -3.35
CA ARG A 87 26.86 19.81 -3.68
C ARG A 87 26.77 18.31 -3.42
N SER A 88 25.57 17.80 -3.16
CA SER A 88 25.33 16.39 -2.86
C SER A 88 24.27 15.81 -3.79
N ILE A 89 24.55 14.63 -4.37
CA ILE A 89 23.56 13.85 -5.09
C ILE A 89 22.90 12.91 -4.08
N SER A 90 21.60 13.10 -3.84
CA SER A 90 20.77 12.32 -2.91
C SER A 90 19.52 11.79 -3.61
N GLY A 91 18.70 10.98 -2.93
CA GLY A 91 17.45 10.46 -3.50
C GLY A 91 16.47 11.54 -3.97
N GLU A 92 16.50 12.72 -3.34
CA GLU A 92 15.69 13.88 -3.72
C GLU A 92 16.41 14.82 -4.71
N GLN A 93 17.75 14.93 -4.63
CA GLN A 93 18.59 15.71 -5.54
C GLN A 93 19.27 14.81 -6.57
N THR A 94 18.58 14.56 -7.70
CA THR A 94 19.14 13.76 -8.79
C THR A 94 20.37 14.42 -9.42
N ALA A 95 21.25 13.60 -10.03
CA ALA A 95 22.45 14.08 -10.71
C ALA A 95 22.16 15.18 -11.76
N LEU A 96 21.01 15.11 -12.43
CA LEU A 96 20.59 16.10 -13.43
C LEU A 96 20.30 17.47 -12.79
N VAL A 97 19.64 17.49 -11.63
CA VAL A 97 19.32 18.73 -10.89
C VAL A 97 20.60 19.39 -10.39
N VAL A 98 21.46 18.61 -9.74
CA VAL A 98 22.76 19.09 -9.23
C VAL A 98 23.64 19.62 -10.36
N ALA A 99 23.68 18.94 -11.51
CA ALA A 99 24.41 19.40 -12.69
C ALA A 99 23.85 20.72 -13.23
N LYS A 100 22.52 20.89 -13.27
CA LYS A 100 21.88 22.12 -13.75
C LYS A 100 22.13 23.31 -12.83
N GLU A 101 22.08 23.11 -11.52
CA GLU A 101 22.38 24.17 -10.56
C GLU A 101 23.85 24.59 -10.59
N LEU A 102 24.76 23.62 -10.69
CA LEU A 102 26.19 23.88 -10.85
C LEU A 102 26.47 24.63 -12.16
N LEU A 103 25.80 24.24 -13.26
CA LEU A 103 25.91 24.94 -14.54
C LEU A 103 25.37 26.38 -14.45
N ASN A 104 24.27 26.62 -13.74
CA ASN A 104 23.73 27.96 -13.52
C ASN A 104 24.69 28.85 -12.71
N GLU A 105 25.32 28.30 -11.67
CA GLU A 105 26.35 28.99 -10.87
C GLU A 105 27.58 29.35 -11.72
N ILE A 106 28.01 28.44 -12.60
CA ILE A 106 29.13 28.65 -13.51
C ILE A 106 28.77 29.67 -14.62
N ALA A 107 27.56 29.62 -15.15
CA ALA A 107 27.13 30.39 -16.32
C ALA A 107 26.68 31.83 -16.01
N LEU A 108 26.17 32.10 -14.81
CA LEU A 108 25.68 33.42 -14.41
C LEU A 108 26.57 33.97 -13.28
N PRO A 109 27.55 34.85 -13.57
CA PRO A 109 28.44 35.36 -12.55
C PRO A 109 27.64 36.22 -11.55
N GLY A 110 27.41 35.64 -10.38
CA GLY A 110 26.85 36.33 -9.23
C GLY A 110 27.79 37.41 -8.66
N LEU A 111 27.46 37.95 -7.49
CA LEU A 111 28.29 38.95 -6.82
C LEU A 111 29.58 38.28 -6.30
N ARG A 112 30.73 38.69 -6.83
CA ARG A 112 32.06 38.20 -6.43
C ARG A 112 32.79 39.18 -5.53
N GLU A 113 33.78 38.70 -4.79
CA GLU A 113 34.59 39.54 -3.87
C GLU A 113 33.72 40.35 -2.90
N VAL A 114 32.68 39.71 -2.36
CA VAL A 114 31.70 40.37 -1.49
C VAL A 114 32.38 40.79 -0.20
N ASN A 115 32.22 42.05 0.18
CA ASN A 115 32.69 42.60 1.44
C ASN A 115 31.57 43.41 2.11
N VAL A 116 31.55 43.40 3.44
CA VAL A 116 30.56 44.13 4.25
C VAL A 116 31.29 45.07 5.20
N GLU A 117 30.93 46.35 5.15
CA GLU A 117 31.44 47.41 6.00
C GLU A 117 30.29 47.95 6.88
N PHE A 118 30.52 48.05 8.18
CA PHE A 118 29.56 48.60 9.14
C PHE A 118 30.02 50.02 9.53
N ARG A 119 29.23 51.06 9.22
CA ARG A 119 29.53 52.46 9.57
C ARG A 119 28.58 52.97 10.64
N GLY A 120 29.12 53.54 11.72
CA GLY A 120 28.32 54.00 12.85
C GLY A 120 27.72 52.89 13.72
N LEU A 121 28.01 51.62 13.41
CA LEU A 121 27.61 50.45 14.19
C LEU A 121 28.87 49.76 14.74
N LYS A 122 28.91 49.52 16.06
CA LYS A 122 29.98 48.73 16.68
C LYS A 122 29.55 47.28 16.76
N VAL A 123 30.12 46.46 15.89
CA VAL A 123 29.86 45.01 15.80
C VAL A 123 31.08 44.20 16.25
N ALA A 124 30.83 43.02 16.79
CA ALA A 124 31.81 42.03 17.20
C ALA A 124 31.33 40.65 16.74
N ALA A 125 32.28 39.76 16.45
CA ALA A 125 32.01 38.35 16.13
C ALA A 125 30.93 38.18 15.04
N VAL A 126 31.19 38.75 13.85
CA VAL A 126 30.31 38.63 12.68
C VAL A 126 30.76 37.43 11.84
N TYR A 127 29.84 36.53 11.54
CA TYR A 127 30.09 35.30 10.81
C TYR A 127 29.21 35.19 9.54
N PRO A 128 29.75 34.64 8.44
CA PRO A 128 31.15 34.21 8.26
C PRO A 128 32.10 35.42 8.09
N GLU A 129 33.35 35.29 8.54
CA GLU A 129 34.35 36.37 8.45
C GLU A 129 34.82 36.64 7.00
N ARG A 130 34.77 35.61 6.15
CA ARG A 130 35.03 35.71 4.70
C ARG A 130 33.75 35.34 3.97
N LEU A 131 33.24 36.27 3.18
CA LEU A 131 32.01 36.05 2.42
C LEU A 131 32.30 35.28 1.13
N PRO A 132 31.56 34.20 0.84
CA PRO A 132 31.65 33.53 -0.44
C PRO A 132 31.04 34.41 -1.56
N ASN A 133 31.30 34.03 -2.80
CA ASN A 133 30.61 34.62 -3.95
C ASN A 133 29.11 34.26 -3.89
N VAL A 134 28.23 35.22 -4.19
CA VAL A 134 26.78 35.04 -4.14
C VAL A 134 26.23 34.81 -5.53
N ALA A 135 25.91 33.56 -5.87
CA ALA A 135 25.36 33.18 -7.17
C ALA A 135 23.95 33.76 -7.40
N ALA A 136 23.57 33.93 -8.67
CA ALA A 136 22.22 34.38 -9.02
C ALA A 136 21.15 33.43 -8.45
N GLY A 137 20.11 33.97 -7.80
CA GLY A 137 19.06 33.18 -7.16
C GLY A 137 19.40 32.62 -5.77
N THR A 138 20.59 32.93 -5.24
CA THR A 138 21.00 32.55 -3.88
C THR A 138 21.02 33.75 -2.93
N GLN A 139 21.03 33.48 -1.62
CA GLN A 139 21.15 34.50 -0.57
C GLN A 139 22.35 34.20 0.33
N GLN A 140 23.00 35.25 0.84
CA GLN A 140 24.05 35.15 1.85
C GLN A 140 23.57 35.79 3.14
N ILE A 141 23.64 35.03 4.24
CA ILE A 141 23.24 35.46 5.57
C ILE A 141 24.50 35.79 6.38
N LEU A 142 24.50 36.94 7.05
CA LEU A 142 25.51 37.30 8.04
C LEU A 142 24.85 37.39 9.41
N VAL A 143 25.53 36.85 10.43
CA VAL A 143 25.05 36.91 11.81
C VAL A 143 26.17 37.46 12.68
N GLY A 144 25.87 38.49 13.46
CA GLY A 144 26.87 39.16 14.28
C GLY A 144 26.25 39.77 15.52
N ARG A 145 27.10 40.11 16.50
CA ARG A 145 26.68 40.71 17.75
C ARG A 145 27.11 42.18 17.77
N TYR A 146 26.20 43.11 18.04
CA TYR A 146 26.59 44.49 18.31
C TYR A 146 27.03 44.67 19.76
N LEU A 147 27.91 45.62 20.03
CA LEU A 147 28.40 45.92 21.37
C LEU A 147 27.38 46.82 22.11
N PRO A 148 26.90 46.44 23.31
CA PRO A 148 25.94 47.25 24.05
C PRO A 148 26.65 48.46 24.70
N GLU A 149 26.64 49.62 24.05
CA GLU A 149 27.17 50.88 24.60
C GLU A 149 26.06 51.84 25.06
N GLY A 150 25.01 51.31 25.69
CA GLY A 150 24.03 52.12 26.45
C GLY A 150 23.19 53.13 25.66
N LYS A 151 23.15 53.08 24.33
CA LYS A 151 22.25 53.89 23.46
C LYS A 151 21.83 53.12 22.21
N ASP A 152 20.65 53.44 21.69
CA ASP A 152 20.15 53.00 20.38
C ASP A 152 21.18 53.36 19.29
N GLN A 153 21.83 52.35 18.70
CA GLN A 153 22.81 52.54 17.63
C GLN A 153 22.07 52.68 16.28
N VAL A 154 22.35 53.78 15.59
CA VAL A 154 21.90 54.04 14.21
C VAL A 154 23.13 54.14 13.33
N GLY A 155 23.14 53.39 12.24
CA GLY A 155 24.26 53.38 11.30
C GLY A 155 23.90 52.81 9.95
N GLU A 156 24.91 52.44 9.17
CA GLU A 156 24.77 51.98 7.80
C GLU A 156 25.56 50.68 7.60
N ILE A 157 24.93 49.70 6.95
CA ILE A 157 25.60 48.51 6.42
C ILE A 157 25.86 48.74 4.94
N ILE A 158 27.12 48.63 4.54
CA ILE A 158 27.56 48.78 3.15
C ILE A 158 28.06 47.44 2.65
N VAL A 159 27.48 46.94 1.56
CA VAL A 159 27.93 45.74 0.86
C VAL A 159 28.62 46.16 -0.43
N THR A 160 29.87 45.76 -0.63
CA THR A 160 30.62 45.95 -1.89
C THR A 160 30.93 44.61 -2.54
N GLY A 161 31.08 44.60 -3.86
CA GLY A 161 31.51 43.42 -4.61
C GLY A 161 31.69 43.74 -6.09
N LYS A 162 31.90 42.71 -6.91
CA LYS A 162 31.99 42.79 -8.37
C LYS A 162 30.90 41.95 -9.01
N ARG A 163 30.14 42.53 -9.93
CA ARG A 163 29.21 41.81 -10.79
C ARG A 163 29.79 41.78 -12.20
N GLY A 164 30.35 40.64 -12.61
CA GLY A 164 31.23 40.58 -13.77
C GLY A 164 32.50 41.40 -13.53
N THR A 165 32.75 42.42 -14.36
CA THR A 165 33.87 43.36 -14.20
C THR A 165 33.48 44.66 -13.50
N GLU A 166 32.19 44.89 -13.24
CA GLU A 166 31.69 46.14 -12.64
C GLU A 166 31.72 46.06 -11.12
N ALA A 167 32.31 47.06 -10.46
CA ALA A 167 32.21 47.21 -9.02
C ALA A 167 30.81 47.71 -8.64
N VAL A 168 30.17 47.06 -7.67
CA VAL A 168 28.86 47.44 -7.16
C VAL A 168 28.93 47.72 -5.66
N ARG A 169 28.08 48.65 -5.20
CA ARG A 169 27.98 49.10 -3.82
C ARG A 169 26.51 49.26 -3.44
N TYR A 170 26.10 48.61 -2.36
CA TYR A 170 24.77 48.72 -1.77
C TYR A 170 24.93 49.25 -0.34
N ALA A 171 24.07 50.17 0.08
CA ALA A 171 24.12 50.74 1.41
C ALA A 171 22.71 50.82 2.00
N ALA A 172 22.55 50.37 3.25
CA ALA A 172 21.26 50.37 3.95
C ALA A 172 21.44 50.95 5.36
N LYS A 173 20.57 51.89 5.74
CA LYS A 173 20.53 52.46 7.09
C LYS A 173 19.77 51.54 8.03
N ILE A 174 20.30 51.31 9.23
CA ILE A 174 19.71 50.45 10.26
C ILE A 174 19.63 51.20 11.58
N ASN A 175 18.52 51.01 12.28
CA ASN A 175 18.28 51.49 13.63
C ASN A 175 17.95 50.29 14.54
N PHE A 176 18.71 50.11 15.62
CA PHE A 176 18.48 49.00 16.55
C PHE A 176 17.42 49.28 17.64
N LYS A 177 16.75 50.44 17.60
CA LYS A 177 15.66 50.81 18.52
C LYS A 177 14.43 49.90 18.40
N ASP A 178 14.21 49.31 17.24
CA ASP A 178 13.05 48.44 16.93
C ASP A 178 13.37 46.94 17.12
N ALA A 179 14.43 46.60 17.85
CA ALA A 179 14.76 45.20 18.13
C ALA A 179 13.70 44.58 19.06
N GLU A 180 12.77 43.82 18.47
CA GLU A 180 11.66 43.18 19.18
C GLU A 180 12.15 42.12 20.19
N GLU A 181 11.55 42.08 21.38
CA GLU A 181 11.80 41.04 22.40
C GLU A 181 11.47 39.61 21.92
N GLY A 182 10.74 39.46 20.79
CA GLY A 182 10.37 38.17 20.19
C GLY A 182 11.49 37.43 19.43
N ASN A 183 12.67 38.02 19.24
CA ASN A 183 13.76 37.46 18.42
C ASN A 183 14.71 36.49 19.17
N SER A 184 14.17 35.65 20.05
CA SER A 184 14.94 34.76 20.94
C SER A 184 15.75 33.67 20.23
N PHE A 185 15.49 33.40 18.94
CA PHE A 185 16.21 32.41 18.14
C PHE A 185 17.52 32.96 17.52
N ILE A 186 17.62 34.27 17.27
CA ILE A 186 18.79 34.91 16.63
C ILE A 186 20.09 34.70 17.44
N PRO A 187 20.08 34.82 18.80
CA PRO A 187 21.27 34.51 19.59
C PRO A 187 21.78 33.07 19.44
N ARG A 188 20.89 32.07 19.30
CA ARG A 188 21.31 30.67 19.01
C ARG A 188 21.91 30.54 17.61
N LEU A 189 21.36 31.25 16.61
CA LEU A 189 21.93 31.26 15.26
C LEU A 189 23.35 31.87 15.25
N TRP A 190 23.56 32.96 16.00
CA TRP A 190 24.89 33.55 16.20
C TRP A 190 25.85 32.58 16.89
N ALA A 191 25.41 31.95 17.98
CA ALA A 191 26.23 31.02 18.74
C ALA A 191 26.68 29.82 17.90
N ARG A 192 25.82 29.31 17.01
CA ARG A 192 26.20 28.25 16.07
C ARG A 192 27.29 28.70 15.10
N GLY A 193 27.15 29.88 14.50
CA GLY A 193 28.17 30.44 13.60
C GLY A 193 29.51 30.69 14.30
N HIS A 194 29.47 31.13 15.57
CA HIS A 194 30.67 31.32 16.38
C HIS A 194 31.33 29.99 16.77
N LEU A 195 30.54 28.99 17.15
CA LEU A 195 31.01 27.63 17.44
C LEU A 195 31.66 26.98 16.21
N ASP A 196 31.05 27.11 15.02
CA ASP A 196 31.63 26.61 13.78
C ASP A 196 33.00 27.25 13.48
N HIS A 197 33.14 28.55 13.75
CA HIS A 197 34.41 29.27 13.64
C HIS A 197 35.45 28.77 14.64
N LEU A 198 35.10 28.61 15.93
CA LEU A 198 36.00 28.09 16.95
C LEU A 198 36.44 26.64 16.67
N LEU A 199 35.52 25.79 16.20
CA LEU A 199 35.82 24.41 15.80
C LEU A 199 36.81 24.35 14.63
N ALA A 200 36.77 25.34 13.72
CA ALA A 200 37.73 25.43 12.62
C ALA A 200 39.14 25.89 13.05
N GLN A 201 39.29 26.60 14.18
CA GLN A 201 40.58 27.08 14.68
C GLN A 201 41.45 25.97 15.31
N GLY A 202 40.87 24.81 15.67
CA GLY A 202 41.59 23.62 16.14
C GLY A 202 41.53 23.38 17.65
N GLN A 203 42.34 22.44 18.16
CA GLN A 203 42.21 21.86 19.52
C GLN A 203 43.04 22.55 20.62
N ALA A 204 43.32 23.85 20.52
CA ALA A 204 44.00 24.55 21.61
C ALA A 204 43.12 24.52 22.88
N ALA A 205 43.72 24.32 24.06
CA ALA A 205 42.96 24.16 25.31
C ALA A 205 42.01 25.34 25.58
N ALA A 206 42.45 26.57 25.34
CA ALA A 206 41.62 27.77 25.49
C ALA A 206 40.41 27.78 24.53
N VAL A 207 40.58 27.36 23.28
CA VAL A 207 39.49 27.30 22.28
C VAL A 207 38.47 26.22 22.67
N LYS A 208 38.93 25.11 23.25
CA LYS A 208 38.06 24.05 23.74
C LYS A 208 37.19 24.52 24.90
N ASP A 209 37.76 25.27 25.85
CA ASP A 209 37.02 25.80 27.00
C ASP A 209 35.96 26.81 26.54
N ASP A 210 36.28 27.66 25.56
CA ASP A 210 35.31 28.58 24.95
C ASP A 210 34.17 27.84 24.23
N ILE A 211 34.49 26.75 23.49
CA ILE A 211 33.48 25.91 22.83
C ILE A 211 32.53 25.27 23.84
N ILE A 212 33.06 24.73 24.95
CA ILE A 212 32.25 24.14 26.01
C ILE A 212 31.35 25.22 26.63
N GLY A 213 31.90 26.39 26.96
CA GLY A 213 31.14 27.50 27.53
C GLY A 213 30.00 27.98 26.64
N LEU A 214 30.24 28.16 25.34
CA LEU A 214 29.20 28.54 24.37
C LEU A 214 28.17 27.43 24.14
N SER A 215 28.61 26.17 24.11
CA SER A 215 27.75 25.00 23.97
C SER A 215 26.77 24.90 25.14
N GLU A 216 27.26 25.06 26.38
CA GLU A 216 26.44 25.07 27.59
C GLU A 216 25.51 26.28 27.64
N GLN A 217 25.99 27.48 27.27
CA GLN A 217 25.20 28.70 27.31
C GLN A 217 24.04 28.70 26.31
N PHE A 218 24.26 28.20 25.09
CA PHE A 218 23.27 28.26 24.00
C PHE A 218 22.59 26.92 23.71
N HIS A 219 22.90 25.87 24.47
CA HIS A 219 22.35 24.51 24.33
C HIS A 219 22.55 23.94 22.91
N ILE A 220 23.78 24.09 22.39
CA ILE A 220 24.17 23.59 21.06
C ILE A 220 25.18 22.47 21.28
N ILE A 221 24.85 21.24 20.90
CA ILE A 221 25.76 20.09 21.03
C ILE A 221 26.97 20.28 20.11
N THR A 222 28.16 20.03 20.64
CA THR A 222 29.44 20.11 19.91
C THR A 222 30.23 18.81 20.09
N PRO A 223 31.30 18.54 19.33
CA PRO A 223 32.17 17.37 19.57
C PRO A 223 32.78 17.29 20.99
N TYR A 224 32.72 18.37 21.78
CA TYR A 224 33.22 18.43 23.16
C TYR A 224 32.12 18.35 24.23
N THR A 225 30.84 18.29 23.85
CA THR A 225 29.70 18.29 24.76
C THR A 225 28.66 17.25 24.36
N SER A 226 27.96 16.67 25.33
CA SER A 226 26.91 15.67 25.10
C SER A 226 25.68 15.99 25.92
N LEU A 227 24.49 15.84 25.34
CA LEU A 227 23.22 15.99 26.06
C LEU A 227 22.86 14.66 26.71
N LEU A 228 22.71 14.65 28.04
CA LEU A 228 22.21 13.49 28.77
C LEU A 228 20.76 13.74 29.18
N VAL A 229 19.83 13.01 28.56
CA VAL A 229 18.41 13.03 28.92
C VAL A 229 18.16 11.92 29.94
N LEU A 230 17.76 12.32 31.15
CA LEU A 230 17.31 11.41 32.21
C LEU A 230 15.83 11.68 32.46
N GLU A 231 15.03 10.62 32.41
CA GLU A 231 13.56 10.69 32.39
C GLU A 231 12.93 11.05 33.72
N THR A 232 13.65 10.79 34.82
CA THR A 232 13.16 11.07 36.16
C THR A 232 14.21 11.79 37.00
N ASP A 233 13.76 12.60 37.96
CA ASP A 233 14.68 13.24 38.91
C ASP A 233 15.37 12.22 39.82
N ALA A 234 14.77 11.03 40.03
CA ALA A 234 15.38 9.92 40.74
C ALA A 234 16.62 9.35 40.00
N ASP A 235 16.60 9.31 38.66
CA ASP A 235 17.76 8.88 37.87
C ASP A 235 18.91 9.90 37.98
N ARG A 236 18.60 11.19 38.03
CA ARG A 236 19.62 12.24 38.21
C ARG A 236 20.34 12.11 39.53
N GLU A 237 19.61 11.81 40.59
CA GLU A 237 20.16 11.59 41.94
C GLU A 237 21.01 10.32 41.98
N ARG A 238 20.55 9.24 41.35
CA ARG A 238 21.28 7.97 41.22
C ARG A 238 22.61 8.10 40.48
N PHE A 239 22.69 8.95 39.46
CA PHE A 239 23.91 9.19 38.69
C PHE A 239 24.75 10.37 39.20
N GLY A 240 24.37 10.99 40.33
CA GLY A 240 25.08 12.14 40.90
C GLY A 240 25.06 13.39 40.02
N VAL A 241 24.11 13.48 39.09
CA VAL A 241 23.99 14.58 38.12
C VAL A 241 23.22 15.72 38.78
N LYS A 242 23.93 16.75 39.24
CA LYS A 242 23.30 17.96 39.80
C LYS A 242 22.64 18.75 38.68
N ARG A 243 21.34 19.03 38.81
CA ARG A 243 20.61 19.96 37.93
C ARG A 243 21.22 21.35 38.11
N ARG A 244 21.95 21.82 37.10
CA ARG A 244 22.65 23.11 37.16
C ARG A 244 21.78 24.30 36.76
N TYR A 245 20.58 24.12 36.21
CA TYR A 245 19.68 25.23 35.84
C TYR A 245 18.17 24.89 35.78
N GLU A 246 17.36 25.95 35.89
CA GLU A 246 15.89 26.02 35.75
C GLU A 246 15.52 26.61 34.37
N MET A 247 14.45 26.10 33.74
CA MET A 247 14.02 26.51 32.38
C MET A 247 13.62 28.00 32.36
N ARG A 248 14.10 28.77 31.37
CA ARG A 248 13.68 30.17 31.15
C ARG A 248 12.45 30.25 30.22
N ASP A 249 11.63 31.28 30.41
CA ASP A 249 10.29 31.53 29.84
C ASP A 249 10.11 31.34 28.31
N GLY A 250 11.18 31.21 27.53
CA GLY A 250 11.11 30.93 26.09
C GLY A 250 10.51 29.55 25.76
N GLU A 251 10.74 28.51 26.57
CA GLU A 251 10.23 27.16 26.28
C GLU A 251 8.71 27.02 26.44
N ARG A 252 8.07 27.85 27.29
CA ARG A 252 6.59 27.95 27.33
C ARG A 252 6.03 28.62 26.07
N PHE A 253 6.77 29.55 25.48
CA PHE A 253 6.41 30.24 24.24
C PHE A 253 6.59 29.35 23.00
N PHE A 254 7.65 28.52 22.97
CA PHE A 254 7.87 27.55 21.91
C PHE A 254 6.90 26.36 21.97
N ALA A 255 6.38 25.95 23.12
CA ALA A 255 5.35 24.91 23.17
C ALA A 255 4.05 25.37 22.46
N GLN A 256 3.56 26.59 22.75
CA GLN A 256 2.36 27.14 22.08
C GLN A 256 2.63 27.55 20.62
N GLY A 257 3.84 28.01 20.29
CA GLY A 257 4.21 28.37 18.93
C GLY A 257 4.36 27.18 17.99
N ARG A 258 4.88 26.05 18.49
CA ARG A 258 5.08 24.82 17.71
C ARG A 258 3.77 24.13 17.35
N ASP A 259 2.80 24.12 18.26
CA ASP A 259 1.46 23.58 18.01
C ASP A 259 0.69 24.40 16.96
N ASN A 260 0.81 25.73 17.00
CA ASN A 260 0.18 26.62 16.01
C ASN A 260 0.90 26.60 14.65
N ALA A 261 2.23 26.55 14.64
CA ALA A 261 3.03 26.50 13.42
C ALA A 261 2.85 25.17 12.66
N ASN A 262 2.77 24.03 13.36
CA ASN A 262 2.50 22.75 12.72
C ASN A 262 1.11 22.71 12.06
N PHE A 263 0.11 23.32 12.69
CA PHE A 263 -1.24 23.41 12.13
C PHE A 263 -1.29 24.27 10.86
N GLU A 264 -0.61 25.42 10.87
CA GLU A 264 -0.54 26.33 9.71
C GLU A 264 0.36 25.79 8.57
N LEU A 265 1.46 25.11 8.90
CA LEU A 265 2.40 24.57 7.92
C LEU A 265 1.77 23.39 7.14
N VAL A 266 0.98 22.55 7.81
CA VAL A 266 0.19 21.48 7.17
C VAL A 266 -0.90 22.06 6.27
N GLN A 267 -1.61 23.10 6.70
CA GLN A 267 -2.58 23.84 5.88
C GLN A 267 -1.92 24.46 4.63
N GLN A 268 -0.75 25.06 4.78
CA GLN A 268 0.00 25.67 3.67
C GLN A 268 0.55 24.63 2.70
N GLN A 269 1.05 23.48 3.18
CA GLN A 269 1.47 22.37 2.32
C GLN A 269 0.31 21.77 1.54
N MET A 270 -0.87 21.62 2.16
CA MET A 270 -2.09 21.17 1.48
C MET A 270 -2.56 22.16 0.41
N LYS A 271 -2.45 23.47 0.68
CA LYS A 271 -2.76 24.53 -0.28
C LYS A 271 -1.77 24.56 -1.45
N ARG A 272 -0.45 24.48 -1.18
CA ARG A 272 0.61 24.39 -2.21
C ARG A 272 0.48 23.13 -3.08
N ALA A 273 0.13 21.99 -2.50
CA ALA A 273 -0.13 20.76 -3.25
C ALA A 273 -1.39 20.89 -4.13
N GLY A 274 -2.43 21.59 -3.66
CA GLY A 274 -3.61 21.94 -4.45
C GLY A 274 -3.29 22.88 -5.61
N ASP A 275 -2.54 23.94 -5.34
CA ASP A 275 -2.14 24.95 -6.33
C ASP A 275 -1.19 24.40 -7.39
N TRP A 276 -0.27 23.51 -7.02
CA TRP A 276 0.60 22.80 -7.95
C TRP A 276 -0.18 21.91 -8.93
N ARG A 277 -1.17 21.15 -8.44
CA ARG A 277 -2.05 20.31 -9.28
C ARG A 277 -2.89 21.16 -10.25
N LEU A 278 -3.38 22.32 -9.78
CA LEU A 278 -4.08 23.29 -10.62
C LEU A 278 -3.16 23.97 -11.64
N GLY A 279 -1.87 24.13 -11.30
CA GLY A 279 -0.81 24.65 -12.17
C GLY A 279 -0.51 23.70 -13.34
N ILE A 280 -0.28 22.42 -13.05
CA ILE A 280 -0.09 21.38 -14.07
C ILE A 280 -1.29 21.30 -15.00
N ARG A 281 -2.52 21.31 -14.45
CA ARG A 281 -3.74 21.31 -15.25
C ARG A 281 -3.81 22.53 -16.19
N ARG A 282 -3.47 23.72 -15.71
CA ARG A 282 -3.45 24.95 -16.53
C ARG A 282 -2.34 24.96 -17.58
N GLN A 283 -1.20 24.34 -17.31
CA GLN A 283 -0.08 24.23 -18.25
C GLN A 283 -0.37 23.22 -19.36
N VAL A 284 -1.00 22.09 -19.02
CA VAL A 284 -1.48 21.09 -19.98
C VAL A 284 -2.58 21.68 -20.87
N LEU A 285 -3.57 22.37 -20.29
CA LEU A 285 -4.63 23.04 -21.06
C LEU A 285 -4.11 24.15 -21.99
N ARG A 286 -3.08 24.91 -21.57
CA ARG A 286 -2.42 25.92 -22.42
C ARG A 286 -1.62 25.28 -23.56
N SER A 287 -0.92 24.18 -23.29
CA SER A 287 -0.16 23.43 -24.30
C SER A 287 -1.09 22.81 -25.35
N LEU A 288 -2.27 22.35 -24.93
CA LEU A 288 -3.29 21.80 -25.81
C LEU A 288 -4.03 22.88 -26.63
N ALA A 289 -4.28 24.05 -26.04
CA ALA A 289 -4.81 25.20 -26.77
C ALA A 289 -3.82 25.73 -27.83
N GLY A 290 -2.51 25.71 -27.53
CA GLY A 290 -1.45 26.09 -28.46
C GLY A 290 -1.29 25.14 -29.66
N LEU A 291 -1.82 23.92 -29.57
CA LEU A 291 -1.88 22.94 -30.66
C LEU A 291 -3.19 23.03 -31.48
N GLY A 292 -3.96 24.13 -31.33
CA GLY A 292 -5.16 24.41 -32.11
C GLY A 292 -6.38 23.54 -31.75
N ARG A 293 -6.38 22.86 -30.59
CA ARG A 293 -7.50 22.02 -30.14
C ARG A 293 -8.33 22.71 -29.06
N ASN A 294 -9.65 22.70 -29.25
CA ASN A 294 -10.61 23.32 -28.34
C ASN A 294 -10.51 22.71 -26.91
N PRO A 295 -10.18 23.49 -25.87
CA PRO A 295 -10.01 22.99 -24.50
C PRO A 295 -11.28 22.37 -23.91
N GLN A 296 -12.46 22.65 -24.48
CA GLN A 296 -13.73 22.06 -24.06
C GLN A 296 -13.83 20.56 -24.36
N VAL A 297 -13.04 20.03 -25.32
CA VAL A 297 -12.98 18.60 -25.63
C VAL A 297 -12.37 17.80 -24.45
N PHE A 298 -11.59 18.44 -23.57
CA PHE A 298 -11.03 17.78 -22.38
C PHE A 298 -11.98 17.74 -21.17
N GLN A 299 -13.12 18.45 -21.22
CA GLN A 299 -14.26 18.10 -20.34
C GLN A 299 -14.98 16.83 -20.84
N GLN A 300 -14.85 16.47 -22.11
CA GLN A 300 -15.34 15.22 -22.70
C GLN A 300 -14.30 14.09 -22.76
N GLN A 301 -12.99 14.34 -22.56
CA GLN A 301 -11.97 13.27 -22.61
C GLN A 301 -11.73 12.52 -21.29
N VAL A 302 -12.44 12.87 -20.21
CA VAL A 302 -12.69 11.89 -19.12
C VAL A 302 -13.67 10.81 -19.59
N GLN A 303 -14.42 11.05 -20.67
CA GLN A 303 -15.27 10.07 -21.33
C GLN A 303 -14.51 9.22 -22.36
N VAL A 304 -13.48 9.75 -23.04
CA VAL A 304 -12.74 9.01 -24.09
C VAL A 304 -11.51 8.22 -23.57
N LEU A 305 -10.83 8.66 -22.50
CA LEU A 305 -9.84 7.78 -21.82
C LEU A 305 -10.51 6.56 -21.15
N ASN A 306 -11.79 6.68 -20.82
CA ASN A 306 -12.64 5.55 -20.44
C ASN A 306 -13.06 4.66 -21.63
N GLU A 307 -12.88 5.13 -22.88
CA GLU A 307 -13.18 4.35 -24.10
C GLU A 307 -11.94 3.60 -24.63
N MET A 308 -10.70 4.07 -24.42
CA MET A 308 -9.51 3.29 -24.79
C MET A 308 -9.23 2.10 -23.84
N ALA A 309 -9.65 2.18 -22.57
CA ALA A 309 -9.63 1.05 -21.66
C ALA A 309 -10.60 -0.10 -22.07
N ARG A 310 -11.46 0.12 -23.06
CA ARG A 310 -12.39 -0.90 -23.61
C ARG A 310 -11.81 -1.73 -24.76
N ALA A 311 -10.59 -1.48 -25.24
CA ALA A 311 -10.05 -2.18 -26.41
C ALA A 311 -8.90 -3.19 -26.14
N GLY A 312 -8.34 -3.28 -24.93
CA GLY A 312 -7.07 -4.02 -24.67
C GLY A 312 -7.17 -5.34 -23.91
N GLY A 313 -8.26 -6.10 -24.04
CA GLY A 313 -8.47 -7.36 -23.30
C GLY A 313 -8.53 -8.61 -24.18
N ARG A 314 -7.46 -8.91 -24.94
CA ARG A 314 -7.21 -10.23 -25.57
C ARG A 314 -5.70 -10.51 -25.65
N GLY A 315 -5.28 -11.68 -25.14
CA GLY A 315 -3.93 -12.27 -25.21
C GLY A 315 -3.07 -11.98 -23.97
N GLY A 316 -2.55 -12.93 -23.17
CA GLY A 316 -2.44 -14.38 -23.33
C GLY A 316 -2.32 -15.16 -22.01
N TYR A 317 -2.53 -16.47 -22.19
CA TYR A 317 -2.32 -17.65 -21.36
C TYR A 317 -0.84 -17.83 -20.94
N LEU A 318 -0.36 -18.73 -20.07
CA LEU A 318 -0.78 -19.62 -18.96
C LEU A 318 0.52 -20.26 -18.42
N GLY A 319 0.50 -20.78 -17.19
CA GLY A 319 1.57 -21.60 -16.58
C GLY A 319 1.41 -21.65 -15.06
N GLU A 320 0.31 -22.21 -14.56
CA GLU A 320 0.23 -23.58 -14.00
C GLU A 320 1.00 -23.78 -12.68
N TYR A 321 0.30 -23.52 -11.58
CA TYR A 321 0.29 -24.40 -10.40
C TYR A 321 -1.19 -24.63 -10.06
N ASN A 322 -1.74 -25.74 -10.52
CA ASN A 322 -3.09 -26.20 -10.20
C ASN A 322 -2.99 -27.16 -9.00
N GLY A 323 -3.26 -26.62 -7.81
CA GLY A 323 -3.99 -27.35 -6.76
C GLY A 323 -5.47 -26.94 -6.85
N PRO A 324 -6.42 -27.77 -6.40
CA PRO A 324 -7.75 -27.90 -6.99
C PRO A 324 -8.58 -26.61 -6.96
N VAL A 325 -9.29 -26.41 -8.07
CA VAL A 325 -10.16 -25.27 -8.35
C VAL A 325 -11.31 -25.20 -7.33
N SER A 326 -11.32 -24.05 -6.66
CA SER A 326 -12.36 -23.45 -5.81
C SER A 326 -13.63 -23.13 -6.58
N TYR A 327 -14.81 -23.23 -5.96
CA TYR A 327 -15.97 -22.45 -6.40
C TYR A 327 -16.78 -21.86 -5.24
N ASN A 328 -16.43 -20.63 -4.89
CA ASN A 328 -17.33 -19.62 -4.36
C ASN A 328 -18.21 -19.11 -5.50
N ASP A 329 -19.50 -19.42 -5.44
CA ASP A 329 -20.59 -18.50 -5.82
C ASP A 329 -21.84 -18.87 -5.01
N ALA A 330 -21.66 -18.74 -3.71
CA ALA A 330 -22.68 -18.70 -2.68
C ALA A 330 -21.98 -17.99 -1.52
N ALA A 331 -22.22 -16.68 -1.35
CA ALA A 331 -21.53 -15.89 -0.35
C ALA A 331 -21.50 -16.60 1.02
N PRO A 332 -20.34 -17.06 1.52
CA PRO A 332 -20.15 -17.17 2.94
C PRO A 332 -19.98 -15.74 3.43
N ALA A 333 -20.84 -15.34 4.35
CA ALA A 333 -20.60 -14.17 5.16
C ALA A 333 -19.20 -14.34 5.79
N SER A 334 -18.33 -13.39 5.49
CA SER A 334 -17.03 -13.20 6.10
C SER A 334 -17.13 -13.19 7.64
N GLY A 335 -16.81 -14.32 8.25
CA GLY A 335 -16.18 -14.38 9.57
C GLY A 335 -14.66 -14.22 9.41
N PRO A 336 -13.95 -13.67 10.40
CA PRO A 336 -12.50 -13.60 10.33
C PRO A 336 -11.97 -15.03 10.42
N MET A 337 -11.22 -15.48 9.41
CA MET A 337 -10.34 -16.63 9.59
C MET A 337 -9.31 -16.27 10.67
N GLY A 338 -9.57 -16.70 11.89
CA GLY A 338 -8.62 -16.73 12.99
C GLY A 338 -7.70 -17.94 12.80
N GLY A 339 -6.73 -17.79 11.91
CA GLY A 339 -5.75 -18.83 11.60
C GLY A 339 -4.62 -18.29 10.74
N GLY A 340 -4.23 -17.04 10.98
CA GLY A 340 -3.07 -16.42 10.35
C GLY A 340 -1.79 -16.99 10.95
N VAL A 341 -1.34 -18.14 10.44
CA VAL A 341 0.09 -18.43 10.40
C VAL A 341 0.71 -17.35 9.52
N TYR A 342 1.36 -16.38 10.16
CA TYR A 342 2.19 -15.39 9.49
C TYR A 342 3.25 -16.14 8.65
N TRP A 343 3.09 -16.15 7.34
CA TRP A 343 4.24 -16.13 6.44
C TRP A 343 4.85 -14.73 6.51
N GLY A 344 5.56 -14.50 7.61
CA GLY A 344 6.55 -13.44 7.68
C GLY A 344 7.68 -13.80 6.73
N PHE A 345 7.83 -13.01 5.67
CA PHE A 345 9.17 -12.63 5.23
C PHE A 345 9.85 -11.93 6.41
N ALA A 346 10.44 -12.72 7.30
CA ALA A 346 11.59 -12.27 8.06
C ALA A 346 12.74 -12.14 7.05
N GLY A 347 12.80 -10.97 6.41
CA GLY A 347 14.08 -10.42 6.00
C GLY A 347 14.98 -10.39 7.24
N ARG A 348 16.20 -10.90 7.08
CA ARG A 348 17.24 -10.80 8.08
C ARG A 348 17.50 -9.35 8.50
N PRO A 349 17.95 -9.14 9.74
CA PRO A 349 18.12 -7.83 10.34
C PRO A 349 19.43 -7.17 9.87
N GLY A 350 19.31 -5.97 9.29
CA GLY A 350 20.29 -4.90 9.45
C GLY A 350 19.76 -3.97 10.53
N GLY A 351 20.53 -3.77 11.60
CA GLY A 351 20.07 -3.20 12.86
C GLY A 351 19.42 -1.81 12.76
N GLY A 352 18.22 -1.71 13.29
CA GLY A 352 17.62 -0.48 13.80
C GLY A 352 17.14 -0.78 15.21
N GLY A 353 17.98 -0.52 16.20
CA GLY A 353 17.59 -0.63 17.60
C GLY A 353 16.54 0.42 17.93
N ASN A 354 15.58 0.01 18.77
CA ASN A 354 14.65 0.90 19.47
C ASN A 354 15.44 2.01 20.19
N GLY A 355 15.43 3.20 19.60
CA GLY A 355 15.59 4.45 20.31
C GLY A 355 14.22 5.12 20.36
N ARG A 356 13.80 5.50 21.56
CA ARG A 356 12.62 6.33 21.83
C ARG A 356 12.53 7.49 20.82
N PHE A 357 11.39 7.61 20.17
CA PHE A 357 11.00 8.86 19.53
C PHE A 357 10.60 9.82 20.65
N ASP A 358 11.56 10.60 21.10
CA ASP A 358 11.26 11.96 21.53
C ASP A 358 10.59 12.67 20.35
N VAL A 359 9.49 13.33 20.66
CA VAL A 359 8.85 14.29 19.77
C VAL A 359 9.79 15.49 19.69
N ASP A 360 10.63 15.51 18.67
CA ASP A 360 11.08 16.77 18.10
C ASP A 360 10.68 16.81 16.62
N GLU A 361 9.81 17.78 16.40
CA GLU A 361 9.29 18.32 15.16
C GLU A 361 10.33 18.46 14.05
N ASP A 362 10.00 17.97 12.86
CA ASP A 362 10.06 18.79 11.64
C ASP A 362 9.50 18.01 10.44
N PHE A 363 8.22 18.26 10.15
CA PHE A 363 7.63 18.04 8.83
C PHE A 363 7.33 19.43 8.24
N GLY A 364 8.15 19.92 7.32
CA GLY A 364 8.06 21.34 6.97
C GLY A 364 8.85 21.85 5.78
N GLY A 365 8.66 21.35 4.55
CA GLY A 365 9.44 21.93 3.43
C GLY A 365 9.16 21.53 1.98
N PHE A 366 7.91 21.29 1.56
CA PHE A 366 7.58 21.40 0.13
C PHE A 366 7.42 22.88 -0.27
N GLY A 367 8.31 23.34 -1.15
CA GLY A 367 8.26 24.62 -1.84
C GLY A 367 8.76 24.46 -3.26
N MET A 368 7.84 24.14 -4.17
CA MET A 368 7.99 24.37 -5.59
C MET A 368 8.35 25.84 -5.83
N ASP A 369 9.48 26.10 -6.48
CA ASP A 369 9.57 27.23 -7.40
C ASP A 369 10.38 26.84 -8.63
N GLY A 370 9.70 26.94 -9.77
CA GLY A 370 10.18 26.61 -11.09
C GLY A 370 9.21 27.08 -12.16
N ALA A 371 8.65 28.27 -11.99
CA ALA A 371 8.00 29.01 -13.07
C ALA A 371 8.07 30.51 -12.76
N LYS A 372 9.26 31.10 -12.91
CA LYS A 372 9.45 32.55 -13.11
C LYS A 372 10.85 32.84 -13.66
N ASP A 373 11.10 32.33 -14.85
CA ASP A 373 11.86 33.13 -15.83
C ASP A 373 10.82 33.72 -16.78
N LEU A 374 10.50 34.98 -16.54
CA LEU A 374 10.23 35.97 -17.58
C LEU A 374 10.16 37.34 -16.90
N LEU A 375 11.23 38.09 -17.17
CA LEU A 375 11.28 39.54 -17.34
C LEU A 375 11.51 40.39 -16.08
N PHE A 376 12.80 40.62 -15.81
CA PHE A 376 13.28 41.99 -15.64
C PHE A 376 13.25 42.70 -17.00
N LEU A 377 12.64 43.89 -17.05
CA LEU A 377 13.13 45.10 -17.72
C LEU A 377 12.11 46.22 -17.52
N GLY A 378 12.57 47.36 -16.98
CA GLY A 378 11.90 48.65 -17.14
C GLY A 378 11.17 49.17 -15.90
N ASP A 379 11.95 49.67 -14.94
CA ASP A 379 11.52 50.72 -14.03
C ASP A 379 11.41 52.04 -14.82
N GLY A 380 10.32 52.79 -14.64
CA GLY A 380 10.15 54.12 -15.24
C GLY A 380 8.89 54.33 -16.09
N LEU A 381 7.69 54.15 -15.52
CA LEU A 381 6.50 54.96 -15.92
C LEU A 381 5.29 54.92 -14.94
N VAL A 382 5.48 54.75 -13.62
CA VAL A 382 4.35 54.81 -12.66
C VAL A 382 4.70 55.67 -11.43
N ASP A 383 5.19 56.88 -11.68
CA ASP A 383 5.43 57.89 -10.64
C ASP A 383 4.42 59.06 -10.73
N ARG A 384 3.23 58.82 -11.28
CA ARG A 384 2.25 59.91 -11.51
C ARG A 384 0.75 59.58 -11.38
N LEU A 385 0.34 58.40 -10.93
CA LEU A 385 -1.10 58.05 -10.89
C LEU A 385 -1.63 57.36 -9.62
N ASP A 386 -0.91 57.35 -8.49
CA ASP A 386 -1.47 56.86 -7.20
C ASP A 386 -1.43 57.91 -6.08
N ARG A 387 -1.44 59.21 -6.44
CA ARG A 387 -1.54 60.31 -5.48
C ARG A 387 -2.97 60.82 -5.21
N GLU A 388 -4.01 60.19 -5.76
CA GLU A 388 -5.41 60.63 -5.55
C GLU A 388 -6.38 59.55 -5.02
N GLU A 389 -6.02 58.27 -4.92
CA GLU A 389 -6.94 57.24 -4.39
C GLU A 389 -6.69 56.83 -2.92
N GLN A 390 -5.61 57.31 -2.29
CA GLN A 390 -5.33 57.07 -0.86
C GLN A 390 -6.00 58.07 0.10
N ALA A 391 -6.84 59.00 -0.38
CA ALA A 391 -7.51 60.00 0.47
C ALA A 391 -8.96 59.66 0.87
N ALA A 392 -9.54 58.52 0.44
CA ALA A 392 -10.97 58.23 0.66
C ALA A 392 -11.27 57.02 1.57
N VAL A 393 -10.26 56.28 2.04
CA VAL A 393 -10.49 55.05 2.83
C VAL A 393 -10.01 55.16 4.29
N SER A 394 -9.29 56.23 4.68
CA SER A 394 -8.91 56.44 6.09
C SER A 394 -10.03 57.04 6.97
N ASP A 395 -11.13 57.55 6.39
CA ASP A 395 -12.19 58.26 7.15
C ASP A 395 -13.36 57.36 7.59
N SER A 396 -13.38 56.08 7.18
CA SER A 396 -14.47 55.14 7.53
C SER A 396 -14.10 54.12 8.63
N ARG A 397 -12.83 54.11 9.07
CA ARG A 397 -12.35 53.19 10.11
C ARG A 397 -12.32 53.83 11.51
N ASP A 398 -12.18 55.15 11.60
CA ASP A 398 -12.19 55.91 12.86
C ASP A 398 -13.59 56.16 13.48
N LYS A 399 -14.66 55.69 12.81
CA LYS A 399 -16.04 55.87 13.29
C LYS A 399 -16.68 54.60 13.86
N ALA A 400 -16.03 53.43 13.75
CA ALA A 400 -16.55 52.16 14.24
C ALA A 400 -15.96 51.73 15.60
N GLU A 401 -14.85 52.32 16.05
CA GLU A 401 -14.21 52.01 17.35
C GLU A 401 -14.63 52.97 18.49
N ARG A 402 -15.66 53.79 18.30
CA ARG A 402 -16.12 54.77 19.31
C ARG A 402 -17.38 54.39 20.09
N LEU A 403 -17.80 53.12 20.07
CA LEU A 403 -18.97 52.64 20.81
C LEU A 403 -18.74 51.23 21.39
N SER A 404 -17.72 51.06 22.24
CA SER A 404 -17.64 49.88 23.12
C SER A 404 -16.71 50.08 24.31
N VAL A 405 -17.08 50.98 25.22
CA VAL A 405 -16.67 50.92 26.63
C VAL A 405 -17.84 51.50 27.44
N ASP A 406 -18.62 50.65 28.10
CA ASP A 406 -19.13 50.86 29.47
C ASP A 406 -20.19 49.80 29.88
N ALA A 407 -20.03 49.33 31.12
CA ALA A 407 -21.04 48.74 32.02
C ALA A 407 -21.49 47.25 31.86
N LEU A 408 -20.87 46.40 32.69
CA LEU A 408 -21.45 45.77 33.90
C LEU A 408 -22.74 44.91 33.84
N GLU A 409 -22.54 43.64 34.23
CA GLU A 409 -23.24 42.90 35.32
C GLU A 409 -24.79 42.71 35.36
N VAL A 410 -25.15 41.43 35.64
CA VAL A 410 -26.16 40.96 36.62
C VAL A 410 -27.65 40.85 36.21
N TRP A 411 -28.11 39.59 36.23
CA TRP A 411 -29.43 39.04 36.64
C TRP A 411 -30.70 39.15 35.75
N ASP A 412 -31.15 37.95 35.35
CA ASP A 412 -32.39 37.25 35.79
C ASP A 412 -33.79 37.59 35.22
N SER A 413 -34.52 36.50 34.96
CA SER A 413 -35.98 36.28 34.94
C SER A 413 -36.95 36.98 33.95
N ASP A 414 -37.80 36.11 33.37
CA ASP A 414 -39.23 36.27 33.03
C ASP A 414 -39.72 37.12 31.83
N GLY A 415 -40.62 36.48 31.05
CA GLY A 415 -41.95 37.05 30.80
C GLY A 415 -42.24 37.75 29.47
N LEU A 416 -42.80 36.96 28.53
CA LEU A 416 -43.92 37.27 27.62
C LEU A 416 -44.48 38.71 27.44
N SER A 417 -44.69 39.02 26.15
CA SER A 417 -45.87 39.66 25.51
C SER A 417 -45.87 41.17 25.21
N LEU A 418 -46.45 41.48 24.03
CA LEU A 418 -47.20 42.66 23.53
C LEU A 418 -46.83 42.87 22.03
N GLY A 419 -47.69 42.91 21.01
CA GLY A 419 -49.15 42.96 20.93
C GLY A 419 -49.66 44.18 20.16
N PHE A 420 -49.80 44.07 18.83
CA PHE A 420 -50.70 44.77 17.87
C PHE A 420 -50.65 46.33 17.76
N GLY A 421 -51.11 47.01 16.69
CA GLY A 421 -51.91 46.71 15.48
C GLY A 421 -51.68 47.80 14.42
N GLU A 422 -51.98 47.57 13.14
CA GLU A 422 -53.26 47.83 12.46
C GLU A 422 -53.58 49.33 12.23
N ASP A 423 -52.75 50.02 11.43
CA ASP A 423 -53.16 51.22 10.67
C ASP A 423 -52.52 51.36 9.28
N ASP A 424 -51.45 50.63 8.94
CA ASP A 424 -50.87 50.68 7.57
C ASP A 424 -51.51 49.69 6.57
N ARG A 425 -52.64 49.09 6.96
CA ARG A 425 -53.47 48.19 6.13
C ARG A 425 -54.29 48.91 5.04
N LYS A 426 -54.05 50.18 4.74
CA LYS A 426 -54.94 50.96 3.83
C LYS A 426 -54.28 51.85 2.78
N GLU A 427 -53.01 51.62 2.42
CA GLU A 427 -52.39 52.39 1.32
C GLU A 427 -51.53 51.57 0.33
N LEU A 428 -51.80 50.27 0.19
CA LEU A 428 -51.37 49.48 -0.99
C LEU A 428 -52.51 48.61 -1.57
N GLY A 429 -53.75 48.91 -1.18
CA GLY A 429 -54.98 48.36 -1.77
C GLY A 429 -55.89 49.48 -2.26
N GLY A 430 -55.90 49.73 -3.57
CA GLY A 430 -56.97 50.52 -4.23
C GLY A 430 -56.51 51.70 -5.08
N ARG A 431 -55.80 51.42 -6.19
CA ARG A 431 -55.58 52.25 -7.41
C ARG A 431 -54.37 51.61 -8.13
N LEU A 432 -54.49 50.60 -9.00
CA LEU A 432 -55.28 50.54 -10.21
C LEU A 432 -55.42 49.07 -10.65
N SER A 433 -56.57 48.50 -10.35
CA SER A 433 -57.28 47.61 -11.26
C SER A 433 -57.55 48.34 -12.58
N ARG A 434 -57.15 47.74 -13.72
CA ARG A 434 -57.58 47.89 -15.14
C ARG A 434 -56.36 47.45 -15.96
N SER A 435 -56.28 46.32 -16.63
CA SER A 435 -57.22 45.31 -17.11
C SER A 435 -56.33 44.08 -17.43
N LEU A 436 -56.63 42.83 -17.13
CA LEU A 436 -57.76 42.04 -17.57
C LEU A 436 -57.68 40.70 -16.80
N GLU A 437 -58.67 40.45 -15.97
CA GLU A 437 -59.40 39.19 -16.08
C GLU A 437 -60.38 39.38 -17.25
N ASP A 438 -60.18 38.61 -18.31
CA ASP A 438 -61.10 38.22 -19.40
C ASP A 438 -60.34 37.06 -20.08
N SER A 439 -60.84 35.84 -20.29
CA SER A 439 -62.14 35.25 -20.05
C SER A 439 -61.94 33.73 -20.00
N VAL A 440 -62.73 33.06 -19.16
CA VAL A 440 -63.12 31.66 -19.34
C VAL A 440 -64.21 31.63 -20.41
N GLU A 441 -64.07 30.79 -21.44
CA GLU A 441 -65.11 29.99 -22.12
C GLU A 441 -64.67 29.63 -23.54
N LEU A 442 -64.37 28.35 -23.78
CA LEU A 442 -65.06 27.52 -24.79
C LEU A 442 -64.49 26.10 -24.76
N LEU A 443 -65.39 25.18 -24.41
CA LEU A 443 -65.28 23.75 -24.62
C LEU A 443 -65.26 23.41 -26.12
N SER A 444 -64.85 22.16 -26.35
CA SER A 444 -65.15 21.29 -27.49
C SER A 444 -64.46 21.60 -28.83
N ASP A 445 -63.48 20.78 -29.21
CA ASP A 445 -63.77 19.65 -30.12
C ASP A 445 -62.53 18.82 -30.49
N PHE A 446 -62.78 17.51 -30.64
CA PHE A 446 -62.00 16.43 -31.25
C PHE A 446 -61.10 15.53 -30.39
N ASP A 447 -61.77 14.54 -29.78
CA ASP A 447 -61.35 13.13 -29.83
C ASP A 447 -61.45 12.58 -31.27
N GLU A 448 -60.55 11.69 -31.68
CA GLU A 448 -60.88 10.29 -32.04
C GLU A 448 -59.71 9.51 -32.70
N ALA A 449 -59.38 8.39 -32.05
CA ALA A 449 -59.10 7.04 -32.55
C ALA A 449 -58.45 6.75 -33.92
N GLY A 450 -57.48 5.81 -33.92
CA GLY A 450 -57.21 4.91 -35.06
C GLY A 450 -55.81 4.29 -35.12
N GLN A 451 -55.66 3.01 -34.74
CA GLN A 451 -54.61 2.12 -35.27
C GLN A 451 -54.85 1.84 -36.79
N PRO A 452 -54.07 1.04 -37.57
CA PRO A 452 -52.75 0.40 -37.40
C PRO A 452 -51.80 0.54 -38.65
N GLY A 453 -50.57 0.02 -38.55
CA GLY A 453 -49.97 -0.83 -39.61
C GLY A 453 -49.07 -0.21 -40.70
N GLN A 454 -47.98 -0.94 -40.97
CA GLN A 454 -47.25 -1.07 -42.25
C GLN A 454 -46.46 0.15 -42.77
N GLU A 455 -45.36 0.04 -43.51
CA GLU A 455 -44.35 -0.97 -43.86
C GLU A 455 -43.43 -0.22 -44.86
N ARG A 456 -42.19 -0.70 -45.04
CA ARG A 456 -41.28 -0.40 -46.16
C ARG A 456 -40.52 0.94 -46.11
N GLY A 457 -39.22 0.97 -46.42
CA GLY A 457 -38.37 -0.08 -46.95
C GLY A 457 -36.99 0.43 -47.34
N GLY A 458 -36.17 -0.55 -47.73
CA GLY A 458 -34.93 -0.42 -48.50
C GLY A 458 -33.76 0.17 -47.72
N GLU A 459 -32.74 -0.60 -47.33
CA GLU A 459 -31.66 -1.07 -48.22
C GLU A 459 -31.12 0.02 -49.15
N LEU A 460 -29.89 0.49 -48.88
CA LEU A 460 -28.73 0.10 -49.69
C LEU A 460 -27.48 0.88 -49.26
N SER A 461 -26.53 0.09 -48.81
CA SER A 461 -25.09 0.30 -48.79
C SER A 461 -24.50 0.64 -50.16
N PHE A 462 -23.51 1.55 -50.21
CA PHE A 462 -22.12 1.29 -50.65
C PHE A 462 -21.39 2.48 -51.32
N TYR A 463 -20.11 2.60 -50.91
CA TYR A 463 -18.89 2.98 -51.67
C TYR A 463 -18.52 4.43 -52.04
N LYS A 464 -17.25 4.71 -51.66
CA LYS A 464 -16.12 5.29 -52.42
C LYS A 464 -15.78 6.79 -52.29
N ASN A 465 -14.61 6.99 -51.67
CA ASN A 465 -13.42 7.72 -52.12
C ASN A 465 -13.51 9.18 -52.58
N GLY A 466 -12.60 9.99 -52.05
CA GLY A 466 -12.14 11.23 -52.67
C GLY A 466 -11.16 11.99 -51.79
N PHE A 467 -9.86 11.82 -52.03
CA PHE A 467 -8.76 12.65 -51.55
C PHE A 467 -8.70 13.94 -52.39
N ASP A 468 -8.34 15.08 -51.78
CA ASP A 468 -7.43 16.12 -52.31
C ASP A 468 -7.27 17.23 -51.25
N GLY A 469 -6.04 17.57 -50.81
CA GLY A 469 -5.23 18.68 -51.37
C GLY A 469 -5.59 19.98 -50.62
N GLY A 470 -4.75 20.70 -49.88
CA GLY A 470 -3.38 21.14 -50.10
C GLY A 470 -3.30 22.62 -49.67
N GLU A 471 -2.24 22.97 -48.94
CA GLU A 471 -1.56 24.29 -48.89
C GLU A 471 -2.05 25.54 -48.12
N MET A 472 -1.03 26.13 -47.47
CA MET A 472 -0.70 27.56 -47.21
C MET A 472 -1.24 28.35 -46.00
N LEU A 473 -0.34 28.46 -45.01
CA LEU A 473 0.25 29.68 -44.41
C LEU A 473 -0.49 31.03 -44.59
N THR A 474 -0.74 31.76 -43.49
CA THR A 474 -0.16 33.11 -43.24
C THR A 474 -0.57 33.74 -41.88
N LYS A 475 0.46 34.13 -41.14
CA LYS A 475 0.67 35.30 -40.26
C LYS A 475 -0.48 36.23 -39.81
N SER A 476 -0.57 36.34 -38.48
CA SER A 476 -0.30 37.54 -37.65
C SER A 476 -1.37 38.60 -37.30
N VAL A 477 -1.27 39.00 -36.01
CA VAL A 477 -1.46 40.33 -35.38
C VAL A 477 -2.63 40.49 -34.39
N SER A 478 -2.21 40.95 -33.20
CA SER A 478 -2.84 41.57 -32.02
C SER A 478 -4.03 42.52 -32.32
N ASP A 479 -4.92 42.91 -31.39
CA ASP A 479 -4.63 43.58 -30.11
C ASP A 479 -5.93 43.85 -29.27
N ARG A 480 -5.72 44.04 -27.95
CA ARG A 480 -6.41 44.96 -26.99
C ARG A 480 -7.89 44.88 -26.52
N SER A 481 -8.00 44.53 -25.22
CA SER A 481 -8.52 45.31 -24.05
C SER A 481 -9.99 45.74 -23.90
N GLY A 482 -10.56 45.52 -22.70
CA GLY A 482 -11.70 46.28 -22.15
C GLY A 482 -12.31 45.72 -20.86
N PHE A 483 -11.97 46.31 -19.71
CA PHE A 483 -12.49 46.01 -18.36
C PHE A 483 -13.70 46.93 -18.02
N ARG A 484 -14.72 46.43 -17.29
CA ARG A 484 -15.48 47.21 -16.28
C ARG A 484 -16.01 46.31 -15.15
N ARG A 485 -15.80 46.76 -13.91
CA ARG A 485 -16.31 46.23 -12.62
C ARG A 485 -17.60 46.96 -12.21
N SER A 486 -18.50 46.28 -11.51
CA SER A 486 -19.25 46.83 -10.37
C SER A 486 -19.64 45.69 -9.39
N GLY A 487 -19.24 45.82 -8.12
CA GLY A 487 -19.53 44.89 -7.01
C GLY A 487 -20.97 44.98 -6.49
N LEU A 488 -21.56 43.90 -5.97
CA LEU A 488 -21.51 43.34 -4.58
C LEU A 488 -22.60 43.88 -3.64
N ARG A 489 -23.66 43.09 -3.41
CA ARG A 489 -24.06 42.49 -2.11
C ARG A 489 -25.40 41.73 -2.21
N GLY A 490 -25.45 40.53 -1.59
CA GLY A 490 -26.69 39.93 -1.08
C GLY A 490 -26.92 38.44 -1.37
N LEU A 491 -26.77 37.63 -0.31
CA LEU A 491 -27.39 36.31 -0.05
C LEU A 491 -26.82 35.03 -0.71
N GLU A 492 -25.96 34.37 0.09
CA GLU A 492 -26.18 33.02 0.65
C GLU A 492 -27.16 32.09 -0.07
N ALA A 493 -26.62 31.02 -0.67
CA ALA A 493 -27.03 29.62 -0.44
C ALA A 493 -26.28 28.69 -1.39
N LYS A 494 -25.96 27.47 -0.90
CA LYS A 494 -25.44 26.29 -1.60
C LYS A 494 -23.92 26.17 -1.72
N ASN A 495 -23.30 25.64 -0.67
CA ASN A 495 -22.08 24.83 -0.79
C ASN A 495 -22.45 23.37 -0.48
N GLU A 496 -22.64 22.59 -1.53
CA GLU A 496 -22.60 21.13 -1.49
C GLU A 496 -21.13 20.70 -1.43
N VAL A 497 -20.72 20.04 -0.34
CA VAL A 497 -19.42 19.39 -0.22
C VAL A 497 -19.61 17.89 -0.02
N PHE A 498 -19.10 17.14 -0.98
CA PHE A 498 -18.97 15.68 -1.01
C PHE A 498 -17.85 15.22 -0.06
N SER A 499 -18.15 14.28 0.84
CA SER A 499 -17.36 13.04 1.08
C SER A 499 -18.04 12.13 2.12
N LEU A 500 -18.28 10.87 1.78
CA LEU A 500 -17.89 9.64 2.51
C LEU A 500 -18.49 8.40 1.81
N GLY A 501 -17.73 7.31 1.81
CA GLY A 501 -17.90 6.15 0.94
C GLY A 501 -19.19 5.34 1.09
N ALA A 502 -19.69 4.94 -0.09
CA ALA A 502 -20.47 3.75 -0.43
C ALA A 502 -21.80 3.47 0.31
N ALA A 503 -22.90 4.01 -0.25
CA ALA A 503 -23.95 3.21 -0.89
C ALA A 503 -25.08 4.13 -1.37
N LEU A 504 -25.37 4.19 -2.68
CA LEU A 504 -26.69 4.42 -3.29
C LEU A 504 -26.56 4.37 -4.83
N GLY A 505 -27.20 3.38 -5.48
CA GLY A 505 -27.44 3.35 -6.94
C GLY A 505 -28.72 4.14 -7.31
N ALA A 506 -29.14 4.33 -8.55
CA ALA A 506 -28.76 3.77 -9.84
C ALA A 506 -29.41 4.57 -10.98
N LYS A 507 -28.77 4.66 -12.16
CA LYS A 507 -29.42 4.50 -13.46
C LYS A 507 -28.47 3.72 -14.38
N ARG A 508 -28.90 2.52 -14.79
CA ARG A 508 -28.13 1.53 -15.55
C ARG A 508 -28.12 1.86 -17.04
N LYS A 509 -26.96 1.69 -17.70
CA LYS A 509 -26.83 0.96 -18.98
C LYS A 509 -25.46 0.24 -19.00
N MET A 510 -25.49 -0.98 -19.54
CA MET A 510 -24.50 -2.06 -19.47
C MET A 510 -23.05 -1.68 -19.81
N ALA A 511 -22.08 -2.22 -19.05
CA ALA A 511 -21.09 -3.20 -19.54
C ALA A 511 -20.06 -3.51 -18.44
N SER A 512 -20.01 -4.78 -18.06
CA SER A 512 -19.02 -5.40 -17.19
C SER A 512 -17.62 -5.39 -17.81
N LYS A 513 -16.64 -4.80 -17.13
CA LYS A 513 -15.20 -5.21 -17.06
C LYS A 513 -14.39 -4.06 -16.42
N SER A 514 -14.04 -4.24 -15.13
CA SER A 514 -12.87 -3.66 -14.43
C SER A 514 -12.95 -3.83 -12.90
N ALA A 515 -13.71 -4.81 -12.39
CA ALA A 515 -13.83 -5.02 -10.93
C ALA A 515 -12.66 -5.80 -10.29
N MET A 516 -11.59 -6.12 -11.02
CA MET A 516 -10.48 -6.96 -10.50
C MET A 516 -9.08 -6.32 -10.56
N MET A 517 -8.92 -5.08 -11.05
CA MET A 517 -7.61 -4.39 -11.10
C MET A 517 -7.59 -3.03 -10.37
N GLY A 518 -8.53 -2.80 -9.45
CA GLY A 518 -8.59 -1.59 -8.62
C GLY A 518 -8.07 -1.75 -7.19
N ARG A 519 -7.60 -2.94 -6.77
CA ARG A 519 -7.20 -3.22 -5.38
C ARG A 519 -5.72 -2.97 -5.05
N TYR A 520 -4.91 -2.49 -6.00
CA TYR A 520 -3.47 -2.24 -5.75
C TYR A 520 -3.05 -0.77 -5.72
N TYR A 521 -3.99 0.18 -5.83
CA TYR A 521 -3.73 1.59 -5.57
C TYR A 521 -4.83 2.15 -4.68
N GLN A 522 -4.84 1.74 -3.40
CA GLN A 522 -5.44 2.58 -2.36
C GLN A 522 -4.55 3.81 -2.23
N SER A 523 -5.05 4.96 -2.70
CA SER A 523 -4.59 6.24 -2.19
C SER A 523 -4.74 6.21 -0.67
N TYR A 524 -3.64 6.15 0.07
CA TYR A 524 -3.58 6.24 1.52
C TYR A 524 -4.20 7.58 1.96
N GLN A 525 -5.51 7.59 2.21
CA GLN A 525 -6.11 8.50 3.15
C GLN A 525 -6.19 7.77 4.49
N PRO A 526 -5.78 8.38 5.62
CA PRO A 526 -5.97 7.75 6.92
C PRO A 526 -7.45 7.54 7.19
N ASP A 527 -7.89 6.29 7.37
CA ASP A 527 -9.25 5.97 7.80
C ASP A 527 -9.34 6.09 9.33
N TYR A 528 -9.63 7.30 9.80
CA TYR A 528 -9.82 7.66 11.21
C TYR A 528 -11.03 6.99 11.88
N THR A 529 -11.78 6.15 11.16
CA THR A 529 -13.02 5.50 11.66
C THR A 529 -12.97 3.97 11.69
N SER A 530 -11.89 3.39 11.20
CA SER A 530 -11.70 1.93 11.12
C SER A 530 -11.74 1.22 12.48
N TRP A 531 -11.26 1.86 13.55
CA TRP A 531 -11.25 1.32 14.92
C TRP A 531 -12.64 0.91 15.42
N LEU A 532 -13.69 1.67 15.09
CA LEU A 532 -15.05 1.34 15.49
C LEU A 532 -15.60 0.17 14.67
N SER A 533 -15.27 0.15 13.37
CA SER A 533 -15.74 -0.90 12.47
C SER A 533 -15.26 -2.29 12.87
N ASN A 534 -14.05 -2.39 13.44
CA ASN A 534 -13.44 -3.65 13.88
C ASN A 534 -14.17 -4.34 15.05
N LEU A 535 -14.97 -3.61 15.83
CA LEU A 535 -15.77 -4.19 16.92
C LEU A 535 -17.03 -4.92 16.43
N PHE A 536 -17.52 -4.58 15.24
CA PHE A 536 -18.77 -5.09 14.72
C PHE A 536 -18.52 -6.04 13.55
N PRO A 537 -19.11 -7.25 13.55
CA PRO A 537 -18.97 -8.16 12.42
C PRO A 537 -19.52 -7.53 11.13
N ALA A 538 -18.87 -7.85 10.02
CA ALA A 538 -19.20 -7.28 8.72
C ALA A 538 -20.56 -7.80 8.21
N LEU A 539 -21.44 -6.88 7.83
CA LEU A 539 -22.71 -7.20 7.21
C LEU A 539 -22.60 -7.00 5.69
N PRO A 540 -22.89 -8.02 4.86
CA PRO A 540 -22.87 -7.85 3.42
C PRO A 540 -23.76 -6.70 2.97
N ALA A 541 -23.30 -5.93 1.98
CA ALA A 541 -24.13 -4.91 1.35
C ALA A 541 -25.37 -5.54 0.73
N ARG A 542 -26.47 -4.77 0.62
CA ARG A 542 -27.69 -5.25 -0.03
C ARG A 542 -27.35 -5.69 -1.46
N PRO A 543 -27.71 -6.92 -1.89
CA PRO A 543 -27.45 -7.37 -3.24
C PRO A 543 -28.07 -6.42 -4.27
N GLY A 544 -27.33 -6.15 -5.35
CA GLY A 544 -27.88 -5.44 -6.50
C GLY A 544 -28.92 -6.29 -7.23
N LYS A 545 -29.61 -5.70 -8.21
CA LYS A 545 -30.48 -6.47 -9.12
C LYS A 545 -29.67 -7.61 -9.74
N ALA A 546 -30.21 -8.83 -9.68
CA ALA A 546 -29.61 -10.03 -10.26
C ALA A 546 -29.07 -9.76 -11.68
N ALA A 547 -27.87 -10.28 -11.95
CA ALA A 547 -27.34 -10.26 -13.30
C ALA A 547 -28.24 -11.11 -14.22
N PRO A 548 -28.40 -10.75 -15.50
CA PRO A 548 -29.09 -11.62 -16.44
C PRO A 548 -28.35 -12.96 -16.53
N ALA A 549 -29.11 -14.05 -16.68
CA ALA A 549 -28.53 -15.37 -16.89
C ALA A 549 -27.59 -15.35 -18.12
N LEU A 550 -26.41 -15.95 -17.96
CA LEU A 550 -25.48 -16.11 -19.07
C LEU A 550 -26.02 -17.21 -20.01
N PRO A 551 -25.75 -17.13 -21.33
CA PRO A 551 -26.15 -18.19 -22.26
C PRO A 551 -25.42 -19.49 -21.92
N ASP A 552 -25.88 -20.63 -22.42
CA ASP A 552 -25.18 -21.91 -22.17
C ASP A 552 -23.76 -21.93 -22.78
N PRO A 553 -22.79 -22.60 -22.15
CA PRO A 553 -21.42 -22.73 -22.68
C PRO A 553 -21.36 -23.64 -23.92
N GLU A 554 -20.59 -23.22 -24.93
CA GLU A 554 -20.38 -23.98 -26.18
C GLU A 554 -19.69 -25.35 -25.98
N GLY A 555 -18.98 -25.55 -24.86
CA GLY A 555 -18.26 -26.81 -24.57
C GLY A 555 -19.12 -27.94 -24.01
N TRP A 556 -20.43 -27.76 -23.89
CA TRP A 556 -21.35 -28.68 -23.23
C TRP A 556 -22.45 -29.14 -24.19
N SER A 557 -22.67 -30.45 -24.29
CA SER A 557 -23.79 -30.99 -25.07
C SER A 557 -25.14 -30.73 -24.38
N PRO A 558 -26.27 -30.75 -25.11
CA PRO A 558 -27.60 -30.63 -24.52
C PRO A 558 -27.86 -31.65 -23.40
N GLU A 559 -27.37 -32.87 -23.55
CA GLU A 559 -27.49 -33.94 -22.55
C GLU A 559 -26.66 -33.64 -21.30
N ALA A 560 -25.44 -33.12 -21.45
CA ALA A 560 -24.58 -32.72 -20.34
C ALA A 560 -25.16 -31.51 -19.58
N LEU A 561 -25.77 -30.56 -20.30
CA LEU A 561 -26.49 -29.44 -19.70
C LEU A 561 -27.72 -29.92 -18.91
N ALA A 562 -28.51 -30.85 -19.48
CA ALA A 562 -29.65 -31.44 -18.80
C ALA A 562 -29.22 -32.19 -17.53
N LEU A 563 -28.17 -33.02 -17.61
CA LEU A 563 -27.60 -33.71 -16.45
C LEU A 563 -27.14 -32.71 -15.38
N SER A 564 -26.38 -31.68 -15.77
CA SER A 564 -25.91 -30.64 -14.86
C SER A 564 -27.06 -29.92 -14.15
N ARG A 565 -28.17 -29.62 -14.84
CA ARG A 565 -29.35 -28.98 -14.25
C ARG A 565 -30.12 -29.92 -13.34
N SER A 566 -30.13 -31.23 -13.64
CA SER A 566 -30.82 -32.24 -12.83
C SER A 566 -30.24 -32.40 -11.41
N LEU A 567 -28.98 -32.01 -11.20
CA LEU A 567 -28.34 -31.99 -9.88
C LEU A 567 -28.78 -30.81 -9.01
N LEU A 568 -29.54 -29.84 -9.51
CA LEU A 568 -29.95 -28.71 -8.68
C LEU A 568 -31.13 -29.09 -7.77
N ARG A 569 -31.01 -28.78 -6.47
CA ARG A 569 -32.11 -28.87 -5.50
C ARG A 569 -32.72 -27.52 -5.15
N VAL A 570 -32.21 -26.43 -5.72
CA VAL A 570 -32.63 -25.04 -5.39
C VAL A 570 -34.15 -24.87 -5.46
N ASP A 571 -34.79 -25.37 -6.52
CA ASP A 571 -36.25 -25.24 -6.70
C ASP A 571 -37.05 -26.03 -5.67
N ALA A 572 -36.61 -27.24 -5.31
CA ALA A 572 -37.25 -28.08 -4.31
C ALA A 572 -37.10 -27.47 -2.91
N LEU A 573 -35.89 -27.04 -2.56
CA LEU A 573 -35.56 -26.43 -1.27
C LEU A 573 -36.26 -25.08 -1.07
N SER A 574 -36.38 -24.28 -2.14
CA SER A 574 -37.10 -22.99 -2.10
C SER A 574 -38.62 -23.14 -1.91
N LYS A 575 -39.17 -24.34 -2.05
CA LYS A 575 -40.60 -24.67 -1.89
C LYS A 575 -40.90 -25.48 -0.63
N LEU A 576 -39.94 -25.60 0.29
CA LEU A 576 -40.14 -26.30 1.55
C LEU A 576 -41.32 -25.69 2.34
N PRO A 577 -42.29 -26.50 2.81
CA PRO A 577 -43.42 -26.00 3.60
C PRO A 577 -43.00 -25.56 5.01
N GLY A 578 -41.91 -26.12 5.53
CA GLY A 578 -41.30 -25.77 6.81
C GLY A 578 -39.85 -25.30 6.62
N GLY A 579 -38.91 -25.95 7.30
CA GLY A 579 -37.49 -25.64 7.18
C GLY A 579 -36.58 -26.84 7.41
N LEU A 580 -35.28 -26.59 7.41
CA LEU A 580 -34.24 -27.56 7.68
C LEU A 580 -33.34 -27.05 8.81
N GLU A 581 -32.89 -27.97 9.65
CA GLU A 581 -31.75 -27.79 10.55
C GLU A 581 -30.62 -28.69 10.07
N LEU A 582 -29.47 -28.09 9.77
CA LEU A 582 -28.26 -28.77 9.36
C LEU A 582 -27.19 -28.48 10.39
N LYS A 583 -26.61 -29.54 10.96
CA LYS A 583 -25.35 -29.45 11.70
C LYS A 583 -24.28 -30.06 10.83
N ARG A 584 -23.33 -29.23 10.40
CA ARG A 584 -22.19 -29.66 9.59
C ARG A 584 -20.96 -29.72 10.47
N THR A 585 -20.21 -30.81 10.35
CA THR A 585 -18.90 -30.97 10.98
C THR A 585 -17.89 -31.28 9.88
N VAL A 586 -16.77 -30.58 9.89
CA VAL A 586 -15.64 -30.75 8.98
C VAL A 586 -14.40 -31.08 9.80
N ASP A 587 -13.88 -32.29 9.59
CA ASP A 587 -12.63 -32.74 10.19
C ASP A 587 -11.55 -32.81 9.12
N SER A 588 -10.43 -32.14 9.36
CA SER A 588 -9.22 -32.26 8.52
C SER A 588 -8.21 -33.17 9.20
N PHE A 589 -7.50 -33.97 8.40
CA PHE A 589 -6.54 -34.95 8.87
C PHE A 589 -5.20 -34.74 8.19
N ASP A 590 -4.12 -34.84 8.97
CA ASP A 590 -2.78 -35.00 8.42
C ASP A 590 -2.44 -36.50 8.42
N PRO A 591 -2.51 -37.20 7.26
CA PRO A 591 -2.29 -38.63 7.20
C PRO A 591 -0.83 -39.02 7.46
N ARG A 592 0.13 -38.10 7.28
CA ARG A 592 1.57 -38.35 7.53
C ARG A 592 1.82 -38.52 9.02
N TRP A 593 1.15 -37.69 9.82
CA TRP A 593 1.25 -37.68 11.29
C TRP A 593 0.11 -38.43 11.99
N LYS A 594 -0.85 -38.98 11.23
CA LYS A 594 -2.03 -39.71 11.73
C LYS A 594 -2.80 -38.94 12.80
N ARG A 595 -2.97 -37.64 12.60
CA ARG A 595 -3.66 -36.75 13.54
C ARG A 595 -4.82 -36.04 12.87
N GLN A 596 -5.77 -35.59 13.68
CA GLN A 596 -6.69 -34.55 13.29
C GLN A 596 -5.96 -33.20 13.33
N SER A 597 -6.04 -32.44 12.24
CA SER A 597 -5.37 -31.15 12.08
C SER A 597 -6.30 -29.96 12.20
N ALA A 598 -7.60 -30.15 12.00
CA ALA A 598 -8.63 -29.14 12.25
C ALA A 598 -9.97 -29.81 12.56
N HIS A 599 -10.82 -29.08 13.28
CA HIS A 599 -12.21 -29.41 13.54
C HIS A 599 -13.01 -28.13 13.37
N ASN A 600 -14.10 -28.17 12.62
CA ASN A 600 -15.05 -27.07 12.54
C ASN A 600 -16.47 -27.61 12.54
N THR A 601 -17.34 -27.03 13.35
CA THR A 601 -18.75 -27.34 13.37
C THR A 601 -19.60 -26.08 13.21
N ASP A 602 -20.57 -26.11 12.30
CA ASP A 602 -21.54 -25.04 12.11
C ASP A 602 -22.99 -25.54 12.05
N LEU A 603 -23.89 -24.64 12.46
CA LEU A 603 -25.33 -24.81 12.44
C LEU A 603 -25.94 -23.92 11.37
N VAL A 604 -26.78 -24.51 10.51
CA VAL A 604 -27.59 -23.80 9.53
C VAL A 604 -29.06 -24.12 9.75
N LEU A 605 -29.87 -23.09 9.97
CA LEU A 605 -31.33 -23.15 9.91
C LEU A 605 -31.78 -22.49 8.60
N TYR A 606 -32.62 -23.16 7.83
CA TYR A 606 -33.10 -22.64 6.55
C TYR A 606 -34.59 -22.88 6.35
N SER A 607 -35.31 -21.85 5.93
CA SER A 607 -36.62 -21.93 5.29
C SER A 607 -36.69 -20.91 4.13
N PRO A 608 -37.68 -21.03 3.23
CA PRO A 608 -37.90 -20.01 2.19
C PRO A 608 -38.19 -18.61 2.76
N THR A 609 -38.65 -18.53 4.02
CA THR A 609 -39.01 -17.28 4.70
C THR A 609 -37.86 -16.67 5.51
N GLY A 610 -36.80 -17.43 5.80
CA GLY A 610 -35.62 -16.94 6.49
C GLY A 610 -34.60 -18.02 6.82
N TRP A 611 -33.41 -17.61 7.23
CA TRP A 611 -32.32 -18.51 7.58
C TRP A 611 -31.43 -17.94 8.68
N LEU A 612 -30.66 -18.81 9.31
CA LEU A 612 -29.61 -18.47 10.26
C LEU A 612 -28.41 -19.39 10.07
N THR A 613 -27.20 -18.83 10.15
CA THR A 613 -25.97 -19.61 10.28
C THR A 613 -25.24 -19.21 11.55
N ARG A 614 -24.59 -20.19 12.18
CA ARG A 614 -23.86 -19.99 13.44
C ARG A 614 -22.74 -21.03 13.56
N THR A 615 -21.52 -20.57 13.76
CA THR A 615 -20.39 -21.44 14.17
C THR A 615 -20.63 -21.98 15.58
N LEU A 616 -20.27 -23.23 15.82
CA LEU A 616 -20.44 -23.92 17.10
C LEU A 616 -19.12 -24.20 17.83
N ASP A 617 -17.98 -24.00 17.17
CA ASP A 617 -16.66 -24.18 17.77
C ASP A 617 -16.44 -23.18 18.91
N LEU A 618 -15.87 -23.67 20.01
CA LEU A 618 -15.77 -22.93 21.28
C LEU A 618 -14.51 -22.05 21.38
N ASP A 619 -13.52 -22.30 20.52
CA ASP A 619 -12.25 -21.61 20.45
C ASP A 619 -12.24 -20.45 19.44
N GLU A 620 -13.27 -20.33 18.61
CA GLU A 620 -13.48 -19.20 17.68
C GLU A 620 -14.56 -18.22 18.18
N GLN A 621 -14.68 -17.09 17.48
CA GLN A 621 -15.80 -16.17 17.71
C GLN A 621 -17.09 -16.79 17.19
N THR A 622 -18.10 -16.98 18.05
CA THR A 622 -19.41 -17.35 17.52
C THR A 622 -20.04 -16.12 16.84
N ILE A 623 -20.10 -16.15 15.51
CA ILE A 623 -20.86 -15.18 14.70
C ILE A 623 -22.20 -15.79 14.29
N VAL A 624 -23.28 -15.05 14.55
CA VAL A 624 -24.62 -15.40 14.11
C VAL A 624 -24.99 -14.51 12.92
N ASN A 625 -25.19 -15.13 11.75
CA ASN A 625 -25.79 -14.48 10.59
C ASN A 625 -27.23 -14.90 10.46
N TYR A 626 -28.12 -13.99 10.11
CA TYR A 626 -29.51 -14.35 9.83
C TYR A 626 -30.13 -13.42 8.78
N ALA A 627 -31.14 -13.94 8.09
CA ALA A 627 -32.04 -13.17 7.24
C ALA A 627 -33.48 -13.60 7.49
N THR A 628 -34.38 -12.65 7.65
CA THR A 628 -35.83 -12.86 7.69
C THR A 628 -36.48 -12.14 6.50
N ALA A 629 -37.81 -12.12 6.44
CA ALA A 629 -38.53 -11.31 5.47
C ALA A 629 -38.24 -9.80 5.64
N GLN A 630 -37.99 -9.34 6.86
CA GLN A 630 -37.86 -7.92 7.21
C GLN A 630 -36.40 -7.48 7.39
N GLU A 631 -35.58 -8.29 8.07
CA GLU A 631 -34.25 -7.90 8.52
C GLU A 631 -33.16 -8.88 8.06
N ARG A 632 -31.99 -8.33 7.68
CA ARG A 632 -30.74 -9.06 7.47
C ARG A 632 -29.76 -8.56 8.50
N GLY A 633 -29.24 -9.44 9.36
CA GLY A 633 -28.37 -9.04 10.45
C GLY A 633 -27.24 -10.01 10.76
N VAL A 634 -26.20 -9.49 11.40
CA VAL A 634 -25.03 -10.24 11.84
C VAL A 634 -24.62 -9.74 13.22
N PHE A 635 -24.27 -10.63 14.13
CA PHE A 635 -23.79 -10.24 15.45
C PHE A 635 -22.83 -11.25 16.04
N SER A 636 -21.99 -10.76 16.95
CA SER A 636 -21.05 -11.55 17.74
C SER A 636 -21.66 -11.92 19.07
N LEU A 637 -21.52 -13.18 19.50
CA LEU A 637 -21.89 -13.61 20.84
C LEU A 637 -20.79 -13.37 21.87
N ALA A 638 -19.55 -13.20 21.43
CA ALA A 638 -18.43 -12.79 22.28
C ALA A 638 -18.52 -11.30 22.64
N LEU A 639 -18.63 -10.42 21.64
CA LEU A 639 -18.62 -8.96 21.85
C LEU A 639 -20.02 -8.39 22.11
N LEU A 640 -21.08 -9.14 21.81
CA LEU A 640 -22.47 -8.70 21.94
C LEU A 640 -22.77 -7.40 21.16
N LEU A 641 -22.09 -7.26 20.02
CA LEU A 641 -22.23 -6.16 19.07
C LEU A 641 -22.61 -6.73 17.68
N GLY A 642 -23.45 -6.02 16.95
CA GLY A 642 -23.94 -6.47 15.66
C GLY A 642 -24.35 -5.36 14.70
N ARG A 643 -24.61 -5.73 13.45
CA ARG A 643 -25.13 -4.84 12.41
C ARG A 643 -26.42 -5.44 11.84
N VAL A 644 -27.38 -4.59 11.50
CA VAL A 644 -28.66 -5.00 10.90
C VAL A 644 -29.09 -4.01 9.82
N ARG A 645 -29.79 -4.49 8.80
CA ARG A 645 -30.44 -3.68 7.77
C ARG A 645 -31.71 -4.35 7.29
N SER A 646 -32.45 -3.69 6.39
CA SER A 646 -33.55 -4.32 5.69
C SER A 646 -33.07 -5.49 4.81
N SER A 647 -33.84 -6.57 4.83
CA SER A 647 -33.58 -7.78 4.04
C SER A 647 -34.00 -7.59 2.58
N ALA A 648 -33.25 -8.18 1.64
CA ALA A 648 -33.68 -8.34 0.25
C ALA A 648 -34.15 -9.77 0.00
N GLU A 649 -35.13 -9.94 -0.90
CA GLU A 649 -35.70 -11.26 -1.22
C GLU A 649 -34.67 -12.25 -1.76
N SER A 650 -33.78 -11.78 -2.63
CA SER A 650 -32.69 -12.60 -3.19
C SER A 650 -31.71 -13.14 -2.14
N GLU A 651 -31.74 -12.64 -0.90
CA GLU A 651 -30.87 -13.11 0.17
C GLU A 651 -31.38 -14.37 0.86
N ARG A 652 -32.64 -14.76 0.66
CA ARG A 652 -33.24 -15.97 1.26
C ARG A 652 -33.08 -17.22 0.38
N HIS A 653 -32.02 -17.23 -0.43
CA HIS A 653 -31.70 -18.31 -1.35
C HIS A 653 -31.12 -19.54 -0.60
N PRO A 654 -31.38 -20.79 -1.04
CA PRO A 654 -30.84 -22.01 -0.43
C PRO A 654 -29.30 -22.12 -0.40
N SER A 655 -28.59 -21.21 -1.07
CA SER A 655 -27.12 -21.19 -1.11
C SER A 655 -26.46 -21.07 0.26
N VAL A 656 -27.20 -20.58 1.26
CA VAL A 656 -26.76 -20.54 2.67
C VAL A 656 -26.48 -21.93 3.26
N LEU A 657 -27.08 -22.99 2.71
CA LEU A 657 -26.85 -24.37 3.16
C LEU A 657 -25.40 -24.83 2.94
N GLY A 658 -24.67 -24.19 2.03
CA GLY A 658 -23.25 -24.48 1.76
C GLY A 658 -22.99 -25.94 1.37
N LEU A 659 -23.88 -26.53 0.56
CA LEU A 659 -23.77 -27.91 0.11
C LEU A 659 -22.73 -28.01 -1.02
N ASN A 660 -21.73 -28.88 -0.83
CA ASN A 660 -20.55 -29.03 -1.72
C ASN A 660 -20.69 -30.21 -2.70
N ASP A 661 -21.89 -30.47 -3.19
CA ASP A 661 -22.26 -31.61 -4.04
C ASP A 661 -22.98 -31.19 -5.33
N SER A 662 -22.79 -29.93 -5.75
CA SER A 662 -23.47 -29.30 -6.90
C SER A 662 -24.99 -29.16 -6.76
N SER A 663 -25.51 -29.23 -5.52
CA SER A 663 -26.93 -29.02 -5.22
C SER A 663 -27.44 -27.59 -5.43
N ILE A 664 -26.53 -26.61 -5.33
CA ILE A 664 -26.86 -25.18 -5.33
C ILE A 664 -26.49 -24.51 -6.65
N THR A 665 -25.30 -24.78 -7.17
CA THR A 665 -24.75 -24.17 -8.38
C THR A 665 -24.60 -25.23 -9.46
N ALA A 666 -25.03 -24.92 -10.69
CA ALA A 666 -24.99 -25.90 -11.76
C ALA A 666 -23.54 -26.12 -12.22
N LEU A 667 -23.17 -27.38 -12.48
CA LEU A 667 -21.82 -27.72 -12.96
C LEU A 667 -21.41 -26.92 -14.22
N HIS A 668 -22.29 -26.73 -15.19
CA HIS A 668 -21.98 -25.97 -16.41
C HIS A 668 -21.75 -24.48 -16.18
N GLU A 669 -22.27 -23.91 -15.09
CA GLU A 669 -22.00 -22.52 -14.70
C GLU A 669 -20.63 -22.40 -14.03
N ALA A 670 -20.30 -23.33 -13.12
CA ALA A 670 -19.00 -23.40 -12.47
C ALA A 670 -17.87 -23.69 -13.48
N TYR A 671 -18.09 -24.63 -14.39
CA TYR A 671 -17.10 -25.12 -15.35
C TYR A 671 -17.36 -24.63 -16.78
N ARG A 672 -17.78 -23.37 -16.92
CA ARG A 672 -18.14 -22.75 -18.21
C ARG A 672 -17.03 -22.82 -19.27
N GLY A 673 -15.76 -22.78 -18.84
CA GLY A 673 -14.57 -22.85 -19.71
C GLY A 673 -14.13 -24.26 -20.12
N TYR A 674 -14.83 -25.29 -19.65
CA TYR A 674 -14.46 -26.69 -19.81
C TYR A 674 -15.25 -27.33 -20.95
N GLN A 675 -14.68 -28.39 -21.52
CA GLN A 675 -15.38 -29.35 -22.36
C GLN A 675 -15.96 -30.46 -21.48
N ALA A 676 -17.23 -30.77 -21.69
CA ALA A 676 -17.94 -31.83 -20.99
C ALA A 676 -18.17 -33.03 -21.89
N LYS A 677 -17.77 -34.22 -21.44
CA LYS A 677 -18.01 -35.50 -22.12
C LYS A 677 -18.76 -36.45 -21.18
N LEU A 678 -19.76 -37.14 -21.70
CA LEU A 678 -20.50 -38.16 -20.95
C LEU A 678 -20.04 -39.56 -21.36
N GLU A 679 -19.82 -40.42 -20.37
CA GLU A 679 -19.50 -41.84 -20.57
C GLU A 679 -20.44 -42.70 -19.72
N ALA A 680 -20.97 -43.79 -20.29
CA ALA A 680 -21.83 -44.71 -19.55
C ALA A 680 -21.03 -45.45 -18.48
N ALA A 681 -21.54 -45.50 -17.24
CA ALA A 681 -20.85 -46.08 -16.08
C ALA A 681 -21.64 -47.19 -15.38
N GLY A 682 -22.56 -47.83 -16.11
CA GLY A 682 -23.46 -48.89 -15.62
C GLY A 682 -24.94 -48.52 -15.66
N GLU A 683 -25.80 -49.36 -15.10
CA GLU A 683 -27.25 -49.08 -15.01
C GLU A 683 -27.51 -47.82 -14.16
N ASN A 684 -28.24 -46.86 -14.72
CA ASN A 684 -28.55 -45.56 -14.11
C ASN A 684 -27.32 -44.77 -13.61
N ARG A 685 -26.15 -44.97 -14.21
CA ARG A 685 -24.92 -44.23 -13.85
C ARG A 685 -24.21 -43.67 -15.07
N VAL A 686 -23.70 -42.47 -14.91
CA VAL A 686 -22.94 -41.76 -15.94
C VAL A 686 -21.71 -41.12 -15.32
N THR A 687 -20.59 -41.16 -16.04
CA THR A 687 -19.39 -40.38 -15.71
C THR A 687 -19.38 -39.13 -16.58
N LEU A 688 -19.41 -37.97 -15.93
CA LEU A 688 -19.19 -36.68 -16.57
C LEU A 688 -17.72 -36.30 -16.45
N ILE A 689 -17.03 -36.26 -17.58
CA ILE A 689 -15.62 -35.85 -17.66
C ILE A 689 -15.58 -34.38 -18.05
N LEU A 690 -14.95 -33.57 -17.21
CA LEU A 690 -14.73 -32.14 -17.42
C LEU A 690 -13.25 -31.91 -17.69
N LYS A 691 -12.95 -31.28 -18.84
CA LYS A 691 -11.58 -30.97 -19.26
C LYS A 691 -11.43 -29.48 -19.63
N PRO A 692 -10.53 -28.72 -19.00
CA PRO A 692 -10.24 -27.36 -19.43
C PRO A 692 -9.62 -27.35 -20.83
N LYS A 693 -9.88 -26.30 -21.62
CA LYS A 693 -9.21 -26.10 -22.90
C LYS A 693 -7.70 -25.91 -22.66
N ASN A 694 -6.85 -26.69 -23.33
CA ASN A 694 -5.38 -26.66 -23.26
C ASN A 694 -4.78 -27.07 -21.91
N SER A 695 -5.38 -28.05 -21.23
CA SER A 695 -4.84 -28.56 -19.96
C SER A 695 -4.85 -30.09 -19.93
N VAL A 696 -3.89 -30.67 -19.22
CA VAL A 696 -3.82 -32.12 -18.94
C VAL A 696 -4.68 -32.52 -17.74
N TYR A 697 -5.23 -31.54 -17.02
CA TYR A 697 -6.11 -31.77 -15.89
C TYR A 697 -7.48 -32.25 -16.35
N GLU A 698 -8.00 -33.27 -15.67
CA GLU A 698 -9.33 -33.81 -15.93
C GLU A 698 -10.06 -34.05 -14.62
N GLN A 699 -11.37 -33.80 -14.62
CA GLN A 699 -12.23 -34.06 -13.48
C GLN A 699 -13.34 -35.03 -13.89
N HIS A 700 -13.45 -36.15 -13.17
CA HIS A 700 -14.37 -37.24 -13.49
C HIS A 700 -15.43 -37.33 -12.39
N LEU A 701 -16.68 -37.03 -12.72
CA LEU A 701 -17.80 -37.05 -11.80
C LEU A 701 -18.69 -38.26 -12.09
N LEU A 702 -18.70 -39.23 -11.18
CA LEU A 702 -19.63 -40.37 -11.23
C LEU A 702 -20.98 -39.94 -10.64
N ILE A 703 -22.03 -40.00 -11.46
CA ILE A 703 -23.38 -39.52 -11.12
C ILE A 703 -24.39 -40.68 -11.17
N ASP A 704 -25.21 -40.78 -10.14
CA ASP A 704 -26.41 -41.64 -10.09
C ASP A 704 -27.58 -40.87 -10.72
N MET A 705 -28.09 -41.37 -11.84
CA MET A 705 -29.17 -40.75 -12.60
C MET A 705 -30.57 -41.02 -12.01
N ALA A 706 -30.73 -42.02 -11.15
CA ALA A 706 -32.01 -42.29 -10.51
C ALA A 706 -32.25 -41.35 -9.31
N ARG A 707 -31.18 -41.07 -8.56
CA ARG A 707 -31.23 -40.16 -7.40
C ARG A 707 -30.80 -38.72 -7.73
N HIS A 708 -30.22 -38.50 -8.92
CA HIS A 708 -29.61 -37.25 -9.34
C HIS A 708 -28.55 -36.74 -8.34
N VAL A 709 -27.65 -37.63 -7.89
CA VAL A 709 -26.56 -37.31 -6.94
C VAL A 709 -25.19 -37.62 -7.55
N ILE A 710 -24.18 -36.87 -7.14
CA ILE A 710 -22.79 -37.24 -7.38
C ILE A 710 -22.41 -38.30 -6.34
N LEU A 711 -21.80 -39.40 -6.78
CA LEU A 711 -21.28 -40.46 -5.91
C LEU A 711 -19.78 -40.29 -5.67
N LYS A 712 -19.05 -39.87 -6.71
CA LYS A 712 -17.60 -39.71 -6.65
C LYS A 712 -17.15 -38.58 -7.57
N ASN A 713 -16.16 -37.82 -7.14
CA ASN A 713 -15.49 -36.79 -7.93
C ASN A 713 -13.98 -37.04 -7.86
N GLU A 714 -13.36 -37.39 -8.98
CA GLU A 714 -11.94 -37.72 -9.07
C GLU A 714 -11.23 -36.65 -9.91
N THR A 715 -10.05 -36.21 -9.44
CA THR A 715 -9.23 -35.25 -10.18
C THR A 715 -7.95 -35.92 -10.65
N PHE A 716 -7.64 -35.75 -11.91
CA PHE A 716 -6.48 -36.32 -12.58
C PHE A 716 -5.57 -35.20 -13.11
N ASP A 717 -4.27 -35.43 -13.03
CA ASP A 717 -3.22 -34.63 -13.68
C ASP A 717 -2.40 -35.56 -14.58
N ASP A 718 -2.44 -35.33 -15.90
CA ASP A 718 -1.79 -36.17 -16.92
C ASP A 718 -2.11 -37.67 -16.76
N GLY A 719 -3.39 -37.96 -16.44
CA GLY A 719 -3.90 -39.32 -16.22
C GLY A 719 -3.58 -39.94 -14.84
N LYS A 720 -2.84 -39.24 -13.97
CA LYS A 720 -2.57 -39.67 -12.60
C LYS A 720 -3.60 -39.09 -11.64
N LEU A 721 -4.22 -39.94 -10.82
CA LEU A 721 -5.14 -39.49 -9.78
C LEU A 721 -4.37 -38.63 -8.75
N ILE A 722 -4.80 -37.39 -8.55
CA ILE A 722 -4.21 -36.48 -7.55
C ILE A 722 -5.07 -36.37 -6.29
N GLY A 723 -6.35 -36.69 -6.37
CA GLY A 723 -7.25 -36.76 -5.24
C GLY A 723 -8.68 -37.14 -5.64
N ALA A 724 -9.48 -37.55 -4.66
CA ALA A 724 -10.86 -37.93 -4.88
C ALA A 724 -11.76 -37.53 -3.71
N THR A 725 -12.99 -37.13 -4.02
CA THR A 725 -14.06 -36.89 -3.06
C THR A 725 -15.15 -37.94 -3.27
N THR A 726 -15.49 -38.69 -2.23
CA THR A 726 -16.60 -39.65 -2.22
C THR A 726 -17.77 -39.07 -1.46
N PHE A 727 -18.97 -39.21 -2.03
CA PHE A 727 -20.23 -38.77 -1.44
C PHE A 727 -21.01 -40.01 -1.03
N ASP A 728 -21.40 -40.09 0.24
CA ASP A 728 -22.03 -41.25 0.83
C ASP A 728 -23.13 -40.82 1.82
N ASP A 729 -23.86 -41.81 2.33
CA ASP A 729 -24.93 -41.66 3.32
C ASP A 729 -26.00 -40.64 2.88
N PHE A 730 -26.75 -40.99 1.83
CA PHE A 730 -27.74 -40.07 1.26
C PHE A 730 -29.06 -40.07 2.04
N VAL A 731 -29.64 -38.90 2.22
CA VAL A 731 -30.97 -38.71 2.82
C VAL A 731 -31.90 -38.00 1.84
N GLU A 732 -33.17 -38.40 1.81
CA GLU A 732 -34.19 -37.76 1.00
C GLU A 732 -34.82 -36.58 1.76
N VAL A 733 -34.86 -35.41 1.12
CA VAL A 733 -35.43 -34.17 1.62
C VAL A 733 -36.24 -33.51 0.50
N ALA A 734 -37.53 -33.31 0.73
CA ALA A 734 -38.46 -32.68 -0.23
C ALA A 734 -38.44 -33.32 -1.64
N GLY A 735 -38.35 -34.65 -1.71
CA GLY A 735 -38.30 -35.39 -2.98
C GLY A 735 -36.96 -35.29 -3.72
N THR A 736 -35.91 -34.81 -3.06
CA THR A 736 -34.54 -34.73 -3.61
C THR A 736 -33.55 -35.34 -2.63
N TRP A 737 -32.43 -35.88 -3.13
CA TRP A 737 -31.43 -36.55 -2.30
C TRP A 737 -30.25 -35.62 -1.98
N LEU A 738 -29.81 -35.62 -0.72
CA LEU A 738 -28.64 -34.89 -0.22
C LEU A 738 -27.62 -35.86 0.37
N ALA A 739 -26.34 -35.67 0.08
CA ALA A 739 -25.27 -36.45 0.72
C ALA A 739 -25.09 -36.01 2.17
N ARG A 740 -25.01 -36.94 3.13
CA ARG A 740 -24.68 -36.62 4.53
C ARG A 740 -23.22 -36.82 4.87
N LYS A 741 -22.47 -37.53 4.04
CA LYS A 741 -21.06 -37.81 4.29
C LYS A 741 -20.22 -37.54 3.04
N LEU A 742 -19.18 -36.74 3.20
CA LEU A 742 -18.17 -36.51 2.17
C LEU A 742 -16.80 -36.90 2.70
N ILE A 743 -16.05 -37.69 1.93
CA ILE A 743 -14.69 -38.11 2.29
C ILE A 743 -13.75 -37.66 1.17
N VAL A 744 -12.81 -36.78 1.50
CA VAL A 744 -11.74 -36.36 0.58
C VAL A 744 -10.50 -37.18 0.87
N THR A 745 -9.86 -37.66 -0.19
CA THR A 745 -8.66 -38.48 -0.14
C THR A 745 -7.56 -37.92 -1.02
N ASP A 746 -6.31 -38.15 -0.62
CA ASP A 746 -5.13 -37.84 -1.45
C ASP A 746 -4.95 -38.87 -2.57
N ASN A 747 -3.90 -38.68 -3.38
CA ASN A 747 -3.51 -39.61 -4.45
C ASN A 747 -3.21 -41.05 -4.00
N LYS A 748 -3.03 -41.31 -2.69
CA LYS A 748 -2.83 -42.64 -2.11
C LYS A 748 -4.10 -43.19 -1.45
N GLY A 749 -5.24 -42.50 -1.60
CA GLY A 749 -6.51 -42.89 -0.99
C GLY A 749 -6.57 -42.65 0.52
N ARG A 750 -5.61 -41.92 1.10
CA ARG A 750 -5.61 -41.61 2.54
C ARG A 750 -6.57 -40.44 2.79
N LYS A 751 -7.38 -40.55 3.83
CA LYS A 751 -8.36 -39.52 4.22
C LYS A 751 -7.66 -38.23 4.63
N THR A 752 -8.02 -37.12 3.99
CA THR A 752 -7.51 -35.76 4.29
C THR A 752 -8.60 -34.85 4.84
N ASN A 753 -9.85 -35.02 4.42
CA ASN A 753 -11.00 -34.34 5.01
C ASN A 753 -12.20 -35.27 5.12
N GLU A 754 -13.01 -35.07 6.14
CA GLU A 754 -14.33 -35.67 6.31
C GLU A 754 -15.34 -34.57 6.60
N THR A 755 -16.45 -34.56 5.88
CA THR A 755 -17.58 -33.68 6.18
C THR A 755 -18.80 -34.53 6.48
N THR A 756 -19.41 -34.31 7.64
CA THR A 756 -20.66 -34.96 8.04
C THR A 756 -21.76 -33.91 8.19
N LEU A 757 -22.95 -34.20 7.66
CA LEU A 757 -24.14 -33.35 7.70
C LEU A 757 -25.26 -34.08 8.42
N ASP A 758 -25.59 -33.63 9.62
CA ASP A 758 -26.80 -34.04 10.33
C ASP A 758 -27.96 -33.17 9.83
N VAL A 759 -28.88 -33.78 9.06
CA VAL A 759 -30.00 -33.09 8.43
C VAL A 759 -31.30 -33.46 9.13
N LYS A 760 -32.02 -32.45 9.64
CA LYS A 760 -33.34 -32.60 10.24
C LYS A 760 -34.35 -31.72 9.51
N VAL A 761 -35.42 -32.35 9.01
CA VAL A 761 -36.57 -31.63 8.45
C VAL A 761 -37.44 -31.13 9.59
N LEU A 762 -37.83 -29.85 9.54
CA LEU A 762 -38.63 -29.18 10.55
C LEU A 762 -39.96 -28.73 9.96
N THR A 763 -41.03 -28.83 10.75
CA THR A 763 -42.28 -28.11 10.46
C THR A 763 -42.06 -26.60 10.55
N ALA A 764 -42.99 -25.81 10.02
CA ALA A 764 -42.91 -24.34 10.07
C ALA A 764 -42.87 -23.81 11.53
N GLU A 765 -43.64 -24.43 12.42
CA GLU A 765 -43.69 -24.08 13.85
C GLU A 765 -42.38 -24.43 14.57
N GLU A 766 -41.85 -25.64 14.35
CA GLU A 766 -40.56 -26.04 14.91
C GLU A 766 -39.43 -25.16 14.42
N HIS A 767 -39.38 -24.83 13.12
CA HIS A 767 -38.38 -23.94 12.57
C HIS A 767 -38.47 -22.53 13.19
N ALA A 768 -39.67 -21.97 13.32
CA ALA A 768 -39.88 -20.68 13.97
C ALA A 768 -39.44 -20.69 15.45
N ALA A 769 -39.73 -21.76 16.18
CA ALA A 769 -39.29 -21.95 17.56
C ALA A 769 -37.76 -22.04 17.65
N ARG A 770 -37.12 -22.80 16.75
CA ARG A 770 -35.65 -22.92 16.68
C ARG A 770 -34.98 -21.59 16.33
N MET A 771 -35.50 -20.86 15.34
CA MET A 771 -35.02 -19.51 14.99
C MET A 771 -35.12 -18.54 16.17
N THR A 772 -36.25 -18.56 16.88
CA THR A 772 -36.45 -17.72 18.08
C THR A 772 -35.45 -18.06 19.18
N ALA A 773 -35.22 -19.34 19.44
CA ALA A 773 -34.25 -19.80 20.42
C ALA A 773 -32.81 -19.40 20.05
N GLN A 774 -32.41 -19.56 18.79
CA GLN A 774 -31.06 -19.17 18.33
C GLN A 774 -30.83 -17.66 18.30
N LEU A 775 -31.90 -16.87 18.14
CA LEU A 775 -31.86 -15.42 18.14
C LEU A 775 -32.15 -14.79 19.50
N ALA A 776 -32.36 -15.57 20.57
CA ALA A 776 -32.67 -15.06 21.91
C ALA A 776 -31.60 -14.09 22.44
N ALA A 777 -30.34 -14.28 22.04
CA ALA A 777 -29.23 -13.40 22.40
C ALA A 777 -29.35 -11.97 21.84
N LYS A 778 -30.19 -11.73 20.81
CA LYS A 778 -30.45 -10.38 20.26
C LYS A 778 -30.88 -9.39 21.35
N THR A 779 -31.51 -9.86 22.42
CA THR A 779 -31.94 -9.04 23.56
C THR A 779 -30.76 -8.35 24.25
N TYR A 780 -29.59 -9.00 24.32
CA TYR A 780 -28.38 -8.47 24.95
C TYR A 780 -27.45 -7.75 23.96
N VAL A 781 -27.63 -7.98 22.65
CA VAL A 781 -26.79 -7.41 21.59
C VAL A 781 -27.18 -5.96 21.31
N GLN A 782 -26.18 -5.09 21.14
CA GLN A 782 -26.39 -3.75 20.57
C GLN A 782 -26.14 -3.78 19.06
N PHE A 783 -27.20 -3.48 18.29
CA PHE A 783 -27.14 -3.42 16.84
C PHE A 783 -26.88 -1.99 16.34
N LEU A 784 -26.07 -1.88 15.30
CA LEU A 784 -26.02 -0.72 14.41
C LEU A 784 -26.97 -0.95 13.22
N ARG A 785 -27.87 0.00 12.98
CA ARG A 785 -28.81 -0.05 11.86
C ARG A 785 -28.19 0.62 10.63
N LEU A 786 -28.17 -0.11 9.52
CA LEU A 786 -27.64 0.36 8.24
C LEU A 786 -28.76 0.63 7.23
N PRO A 787 -28.66 1.70 6.41
CA PRO A 787 -27.60 2.71 6.43
C PRO A 787 -27.68 3.63 7.66
N TYR A 788 -26.55 4.25 8.04
CA TYR A 788 -26.50 5.21 9.13
C TYR A 788 -27.41 6.42 8.87
N SER A 789 -27.81 7.11 9.95
CA SER A 789 -28.50 8.39 9.88
C SER A 789 -27.66 9.41 9.10
N LYS A 790 -28.32 10.29 8.34
CA LYS A 790 -27.64 11.46 7.76
C LYS A 790 -27.12 12.35 8.90
N LEU A 791 -25.90 12.86 8.78
CA LEU A 791 -25.27 13.69 9.81
C LEU A 791 -26.14 14.89 10.23
N SER A 792 -26.80 15.56 9.28
CA SER A 792 -27.70 16.68 9.59
C SER A 792 -28.88 16.27 10.50
N VAL A 793 -29.45 15.09 10.25
CA VAL A 793 -30.55 14.54 11.05
C VAL A 793 -30.06 14.12 12.44
N ALA A 794 -28.88 13.47 12.50
CA ALA A 794 -28.28 13.08 13.77
C ALA A 794 -27.98 14.31 14.65
N ARG A 795 -27.40 15.38 14.08
CA ARG A 795 -27.16 16.65 14.79
C ARG A 795 -28.43 17.27 15.34
N GLN A 796 -29.49 17.35 14.52
CA GLN A 796 -30.77 17.91 14.95
C GLN A 796 -31.35 17.13 16.12
N LYS A 797 -31.41 15.80 16.02
CA LYS A 797 -31.92 14.96 17.11
C LYS A 797 -31.07 15.04 18.38
N VAL A 798 -29.76 15.24 18.25
CA VAL A 798 -28.88 15.46 19.40
C VAL A 798 -29.24 16.78 20.09
N ALA A 799 -29.46 17.85 19.33
CA ALA A 799 -29.90 19.14 19.86
C ALA A 799 -31.29 19.06 20.51
N ASP A 800 -32.21 18.29 19.92
CA ASP A 800 -33.58 18.10 20.42
C ASP A 800 -33.66 17.13 21.62
N GLY A 801 -32.54 16.54 22.05
CA GLY A 801 -32.53 15.51 23.10
C GLY A 801 -33.16 14.17 22.71
N ALA A 802 -33.50 13.96 21.44
CA ALA A 802 -34.19 12.79 20.89
C ALA A 802 -33.28 11.82 20.11
N ALA A 803 -31.96 11.95 20.24
CA ALA A 803 -31.00 11.12 19.51
C ALA A 803 -31.02 9.66 19.94
N SER A 804 -31.13 8.76 18.96
CA SER A 804 -30.98 7.32 19.17
C SER A 804 -29.49 6.93 19.27
N PHE A 805 -29.23 5.67 19.66
CA PHE A 805 -27.87 5.11 19.65
C PHE A 805 -27.20 5.21 18.27
N ASP A 806 -27.93 4.93 17.19
CA ASP A 806 -27.41 5.03 15.81
C ASP A 806 -27.05 6.49 15.43
N ASP A 807 -27.82 7.46 15.92
CA ASP A 807 -27.54 8.89 15.75
C ASP A 807 -26.28 9.29 16.52
N ARG A 808 -26.10 8.80 17.76
CA ARG A 808 -24.88 9.03 18.56
C ARG A 808 -23.64 8.42 17.89
N ILE A 809 -23.74 7.22 17.32
CA ILE A 809 -22.64 6.59 16.57
C ILE A 809 -22.27 7.41 15.33
N THR A 810 -23.26 7.95 14.62
CA THR A 810 -23.03 8.87 13.50
C THR A 810 -22.23 10.10 13.96
N MET A 811 -22.55 10.64 15.13
CA MET A 811 -21.82 11.77 15.72
C MET A 811 -20.42 11.39 16.21
N ILE A 812 -20.24 10.21 16.82
CA ILE A 812 -18.92 9.68 17.23
C ILE A 812 -17.99 9.59 16.02
N LEU A 813 -18.47 8.98 14.93
CA LEU A 813 -17.70 8.85 13.68
C LEU A 813 -17.36 10.21 13.08
N HIS A 814 -18.31 11.15 13.13
CA HIS A 814 -18.09 12.50 12.67
C HIS A 814 -17.01 13.23 13.48
N TYR A 815 -17.11 13.24 14.80
CA TYR A 815 -16.12 13.90 15.66
C TYR A 815 -14.76 13.20 15.63
N ALA A 816 -14.72 11.88 15.44
CA ALA A 816 -13.47 11.14 15.20
C ALA A 816 -12.77 11.62 13.92
N SER A 817 -13.53 11.80 12.83
CA SER A 817 -12.98 12.29 11.56
C SER A 817 -12.44 13.73 11.64
N LEU A 818 -13.00 14.53 12.56
CA LEU A 818 -12.55 15.90 12.84
C LEU A 818 -11.51 15.98 13.96
N GLN A 819 -11.16 14.85 14.59
CA GLN A 819 -10.28 14.77 15.76
C GLN A 819 -10.76 15.64 16.94
N GLN A 820 -12.08 15.81 17.10
CA GLN A 820 -12.69 16.54 18.22
C GLN A 820 -13.00 15.57 19.38
N TRP A 821 -11.98 15.23 20.16
CA TRP A 821 -12.02 14.12 21.12
C TRP A 821 -12.95 14.34 22.32
N ASP A 822 -13.06 15.58 22.82
CA ASP A 822 -13.96 15.90 23.93
C ASP A 822 -15.43 15.76 23.53
N GLU A 823 -15.77 16.26 22.33
CA GLU A 823 -17.12 16.11 21.78
C GLU A 823 -17.43 14.64 21.48
N LEU A 824 -16.45 13.89 20.97
CA LEU A 824 -16.58 12.44 20.79
C LEU A 824 -16.91 11.74 22.11
N LEU A 825 -16.16 12.01 23.18
CA LEU A 825 -16.40 11.38 24.49
C LEU A 825 -17.77 11.71 25.06
N LYS A 826 -18.25 12.95 24.91
CA LYS A 826 -19.65 13.30 25.27
C LYS A 826 -20.67 12.45 24.52
N GLN A 827 -20.42 12.15 23.24
CA GLN A 827 -21.30 11.27 22.48
C GLN A 827 -21.18 9.80 22.92
N VAL A 828 -20.00 9.33 23.32
CA VAL A 828 -19.80 7.99 23.90
C VAL A 828 -20.52 7.87 25.24
N ASP A 829 -20.38 8.86 26.13
CA ASP A 829 -21.09 8.92 27.43
C ASP A 829 -22.60 8.89 27.21
N ALA A 830 -23.12 9.70 26.28
CA ALA A 830 -24.53 9.72 25.94
C ALA A 830 -25.01 8.39 25.33
N ALA A 831 -24.19 7.73 24.50
CA ALA A 831 -24.52 6.42 23.93
C ALA A 831 -24.56 5.32 25.00
N GLU A 832 -23.65 5.35 25.98
CA GLU A 832 -23.65 4.44 27.13
C GLU A 832 -24.85 4.69 28.05
N ALA A 833 -25.18 5.95 28.34
CA ALA A 833 -26.35 6.30 29.16
C ALA A 833 -27.66 5.78 28.56
N LEU A 834 -27.83 5.89 27.23
CA LEU A 834 -29.01 5.38 26.53
C LEU A 834 -29.21 3.86 26.72
N VAL A 835 -28.12 3.10 26.80
CA VAL A 835 -28.22 1.63 26.96
C VAL A 835 -28.22 1.18 28.42
N GLN A 836 -27.65 1.97 29.34
CA GLN A 836 -27.75 1.73 30.78
C GLN A 836 -29.18 1.89 31.31
N MET A 837 -29.99 2.75 30.66
CA MET A 837 -31.41 2.91 30.97
C MET A 837 -32.30 1.73 30.54
N LEU A 838 -31.75 0.76 29.79
CA LEU A 838 -32.50 -0.42 29.36
C LEU A 838 -32.50 -1.50 30.45
N ALA A 839 -33.66 -2.08 30.73
CA ALA A 839 -33.85 -3.11 31.77
C ALA A 839 -32.94 -4.34 31.64
N VAL A 840 -32.45 -4.65 30.44
CA VAL A 840 -31.61 -5.84 30.16
C VAL A 840 -30.12 -5.50 30.04
N GLY A 841 -29.76 -4.21 30.02
CA GLY A 841 -28.39 -3.74 29.77
C GLY A 841 -27.85 -4.12 28.38
N LYS A 842 -26.71 -3.54 27.99
CA LYS A 842 -26.01 -3.87 26.73
C LYS A 842 -24.49 -4.01 27.00
N PRO A 843 -24.03 -5.20 27.43
CA PRO A 843 -22.63 -5.42 27.84
C PRO A 843 -21.59 -5.24 26.72
N GLY A 844 -22.02 -5.22 25.45
CA GLY A 844 -21.12 -4.96 24.33
C GLY A 844 -20.74 -3.48 24.14
N VAL A 845 -21.57 -2.54 24.61
CA VAL A 845 -21.36 -1.09 24.38
C VAL A 845 -20.09 -0.54 25.03
N PRO A 846 -19.70 -0.95 26.26
CA PRO A 846 -18.44 -0.53 26.86
C PRO A 846 -17.19 -0.79 26.01
N TRP A 847 -17.20 -1.75 25.07
CA TRP A 847 -16.08 -1.94 24.12
C TRP A 847 -15.85 -0.74 23.21
N ILE A 848 -16.90 0.02 22.90
CA ILE A 848 -16.83 1.23 22.07
C ILE A 848 -15.98 2.29 22.76
N ARG A 849 -16.18 2.52 24.06
CA ARG A 849 -15.30 3.40 24.85
C ARG A 849 -13.87 2.88 24.87
N THR A 850 -13.65 1.57 25.00
CA THR A 850 -12.29 1.02 25.03
C THR A 850 -11.57 1.33 23.72
N ALA A 851 -12.22 1.08 22.59
CA ALA A 851 -11.66 1.36 21.29
C ALA A 851 -11.49 2.87 21.03
N ALA A 852 -12.40 3.71 21.53
CA ALA A 852 -12.26 5.16 21.46
C ALA A 852 -11.03 5.65 22.25
N LEU A 853 -10.78 5.13 23.46
CA LEU A 853 -9.61 5.46 24.26
C LEU A 853 -8.30 5.09 23.55
N VAL A 854 -8.25 3.92 22.90
CA VAL A 854 -7.11 3.52 22.06
C VAL A 854 -6.93 4.48 20.88
N ALA A 855 -8.00 4.83 20.17
CA ALA A 855 -7.96 5.78 19.06
C ALA A 855 -7.48 7.18 19.49
N MET A 856 -7.84 7.60 20.70
CA MET A 856 -7.41 8.85 21.34
C MET A 856 -6.00 8.80 21.93
N ARG A 857 -5.31 7.65 21.90
CA ARG A 857 -4.02 7.40 22.56
C ARG A 857 -4.04 7.60 24.09
N ARG A 858 -5.21 7.42 24.73
CA ARG A 858 -5.36 7.38 26.20
C ARG A 858 -5.02 5.99 26.72
N ASN A 859 -3.75 5.61 26.51
CA ASN A 859 -3.27 4.23 26.63
C ASN A 859 -3.44 3.64 28.03
N GLU A 860 -3.18 4.41 29.09
CA GLU A 860 -3.30 3.91 30.46
C GLU A 860 -4.74 3.54 30.82
N GLU A 861 -5.71 4.37 30.44
CA GLU A 861 -7.12 4.06 30.69
C GLU A 861 -7.59 2.88 29.85
N ALA A 862 -7.20 2.81 28.58
CA ALA A 862 -7.50 1.66 27.73
C ALA A 862 -6.93 0.36 28.35
N ARG A 863 -5.68 0.39 28.81
CA ARG A 863 -4.98 -0.73 29.45
C ARG A 863 -5.68 -1.19 30.73
N GLN A 864 -6.06 -0.26 31.62
CA GLN A 864 -6.80 -0.59 32.85
C GLN A 864 -8.12 -1.29 32.54
N ARG A 865 -8.82 -0.86 31.48
CA ARG A 865 -10.04 -1.52 31.03
C ARG A 865 -9.78 -2.92 30.48
N PHE A 866 -8.75 -3.12 29.66
CA PHE A 866 -8.36 -4.46 29.19
C PHE A 866 -8.00 -5.40 30.34
N LEU A 867 -7.27 -4.92 31.36
CA LEU A 867 -6.92 -5.70 32.55
C LEU A 867 -8.15 -6.05 33.38
N ALA A 868 -9.11 -5.13 33.53
CA ALA A 868 -10.37 -5.41 34.23
C ALA A 868 -11.17 -6.52 33.52
N GLU A 869 -11.32 -6.43 32.20
CA GLU A 869 -12.00 -7.45 31.39
C GLU A 869 -11.27 -8.81 31.47
N ALA A 870 -9.92 -8.81 31.37
CA ALA A 870 -9.11 -10.01 31.50
C ALA A 870 -9.26 -10.69 32.88
N LYS A 871 -9.33 -9.91 33.97
CA LYS A 871 -9.57 -10.43 35.33
C LYS A 871 -10.94 -11.10 35.44
N GLN A 872 -11.97 -10.48 34.89
CA GLN A 872 -13.32 -11.06 34.89
C GLN A 872 -13.36 -12.37 34.08
N LEU A 873 -12.72 -12.37 32.91
CA LEU A 873 -12.63 -13.54 32.02
C LEU A 873 -11.86 -14.71 32.65
N ALA A 874 -10.79 -14.41 33.39
CA ALA A 874 -10.01 -15.42 34.11
C ALA A 874 -10.77 -16.02 35.30
N ALA A 875 -11.63 -15.23 35.96
CA ALA A 875 -12.34 -15.62 37.17
C ALA A 875 -13.60 -16.47 36.90
N ALA A 876 -14.29 -16.26 35.79
CA ALA A 876 -15.56 -16.91 35.51
C ALA A 876 -15.67 -17.40 34.07
N LYS A 877 -16.30 -18.57 33.89
CA LYS A 877 -16.56 -19.09 32.55
C LYS A 877 -17.61 -18.27 31.83
N THR A 878 -17.16 -17.63 30.75
CA THR A 878 -18.02 -17.00 29.77
C THR A 878 -17.96 -17.78 28.47
N ARG A 879 -18.87 -17.41 27.58
CA ARG A 879 -18.95 -17.98 26.25
C ARG A 879 -17.91 -17.33 25.32
N ASP A 880 -17.37 -18.10 24.38
CA ASP A 880 -16.37 -17.67 23.39
C ASP A 880 -15.14 -17.00 24.05
N GLU A 881 -14.77 -17.49 25.23
CA GLU A 881 -13.78 -16.84 26.08
C GLU A 881 -12.35 -16.91 25.57
N VAL A 882 -12.00 -17.95 24.81
CA VAL A 882 -10.68 -18.05 24.16
C VAL A 882 -10.55 -16.93 23.13
N TYR A 883 -11.59 -16.72 22.33
CA TYR A 883 -11.66 -15.58 21.43
C TYR A 883 -11.61 -14.24 22.17
N LEU A 884 -12.33 -14.08 23.29
CA LEU A 884 -12.27 -12.84 24.09
C LEU A 884 -10.86 -12.61 24.65
N ALA A 885 -10.17 -13.65 25.10
CA ALA A 885 -8.79 -13.55 25.58
C ALA A 885 -7.84 -13.16 24.44
N ASP A 886 -8.01 -13.75 23.25
CA ASP A 886 -7.28 -13.39 22.04
C ASP A 886 -7.53 -11.93 21.64
N PHE A 887 -8.79 -11.49 21.66
CA PHE A 887 -9.20 -10.13 21.35
C PHE A 887 -8.61 -9.12 22.34
N ILE A 888 -8.73 -9.37 23.64
CA ILE A 888 -8.17 -8.50 24.70
C ILE A 888 -6.65 -8.41 24.54
N HIS A 889 -5.96 -9.54 24.37
CA HIS A 889 -4.52 -9.55 24.14
C HIS A 889 -4.12 -8.72 22.91
N GLY A 890 -4.80 -8.92 21.78
CA GLY A 890 -4.51 -8.20 20.53
C GLY A 890 -4.77 -6.70 20.61
N GLN A 891 -5.79 -6.26 21.34
CA GLN A 891 -6.05 -4.84 21.56
C GLN A 891 -5.11 -4.22 22.59
N ALA A 892 -4.82 -4.93 23.70
CA ALA A 892 -3.91 -4.47 24.74
C ALA A 892 -2.47 -4.33 24.23
N ALA A 893 -2.04 -5.18 23.30
CA ALA A 893 -0.71 -5.11 22.69
C ALA A 893 -0.44 -3.78 21.94
N GLN A 894 -1.48 -3.04 21.54
CA GLN A 894 -1.32 -1.72 20.91
C GLN A 894 -0.95 -0.60 21.90
N VAL A 895 -1.22 -0.82 23.19
CA VAL A 895 -1.10 0.21 24.23
C VAL A 895 -0.24 -0.20 25.43
N GLY A 896 0.06 -1.49 25.58
CA GLY A 896 0.82 -2.05 26.70
C GLY A 896 2.31 -2.27 26.39
N THR A 897 3.13 -2.17 27.42
CA THR A 897 4.56 -2.52 27.37
C THR A 897 4.80 -4.02 27.51
N GLY A 898 6.01 -4.50 27.20
CA GLY A 898 6.34 -5.94 27.29
C GLY A 898 6.09 -6.56 28.67
N SER A 899 6.39 -5.84 29.75
CA SER A 899 6.17 -6.33 31.12
C SER A 899 4.68 -6.41 31.48
N GLU A 900 3.89 -5.42 31.06
CA GLU A 900 2.45 -5.40 31.31
C GLU A 900 1.72 -6.47 30.48
N MET A 901 2.20 -6.72 29.25
CA MET A 901 1.71 -7.82 28.43
C MET A 901 2.04 -9.17 29.05
N LEU A 902 3.17 -9.31 29.74
CA LEU A 902 3.51 -10.55 30.46
C LEU A 902 2.51 -10.82 31.59
N ASP A 903 2.17 -9.79 32.37
CA ASP A 903 1.16 -9.90 33.42
C ASP A 903 -0.20 -10.27 32.83
N LEU A 904 -0.60 -9.64 31.72
CA LEU A 904 -1.85 -9.95 31.02
C LEU A 904 -1.87 -11.40 30.51
N VAL A 905 -0.82 -11.86 29.83
CA VAL A 905 -0.72 -13.22 29.28
C VAL A 905 -0.78 -14.27 30.40
N ASN A 906 -0.13 -14.01 31.54
CA ASN A 906 -0.23 -14.87 32.71
C ASN A 906 -1.63 -14.86 33.32
N LEU A 907 -2.27 -13.69 33.39
CA LEU A 907 -3.62 -13.52 33.92
C LEU A 907 -4.66 -14.30 33.12
N ILE A 908 -4.59 -14.28 31.78
CA ILE A 908 -5.54 -14.98 30.91
C ILE A 908 -5.24 -16.47 30.74
N LYS A 909 -4.09 -16.96 31.22
CA LYS A 909 -3.68 -18.38 31.10
C LYS A 909 -4.76 -19.38 31.54
N PRO A 910 -5.49 -19.19 32.67
CA PRO A 910 -6.51 -20.14 33.10
C PRO A 910 -7.62 -20.36 32.07
N VAL A 911 -7.93 -19.36 31.23
CA VAL A 911 -8.91 -19.44 30.14
C VAL A 911 -8.54 -20.55 29.14
N TYR A 912 -7.25 -20.65 28.80
CA TYR A 912 -6.74 -21.65 27.88
C TYR A 912 -6.57 -23.02 28.56
N GLU A 913 -6.08 -23.06 29.81
CA GLU A 913 -5.80 -24.32 30.52
C GLU A 913 -7.03 -25.20 30.69
N ARG A 914 -8.17 -24.59 30.99
CA ARG A 914 -9.44 -25.32 31.17
C ARG A 914 -10.12 -25.75 29.88
N GLN A 915 -9.57 -25.35 28.72
CA GLN A 915 -9.95 -25.82 27.38
C GLN A 915 -8.78 -26.54 26.68
N ALA A 916 -7.75 -26.96 27.43
CA ALA A 916 -6.54 -27.55 26.86
C ALA A 916 -6.76 -28.90 26.15
N ALA A 917 -7.91 -29.53 26.33
CA ALA A 917 -8.30 -30.75 25.60
C ALA A 917 -8.73 -30.46 24.15
N GLU A 918 -9.10 -29.22 23.84
CA GLU A 918 -9.42 -28.77 22.49
C GLU A 918 -8.14 -28.59 21.67
N LEU A 919 -8.23 -28.86 20.36
CA LEU A 919 -7.08 -28.83 19.46
C LEU A 919 -6.42 -27.44 19.46
N ASP A 920 -5.10 -27.39 19.65
CA ASP A 920 -4.24 -26.20 19.56
C ASP A 920 -4.59 -25.00 20.48
N VAL A 921 -5.57 -25.10 21.39
CA VAL A 921 -5.93 -23.97 22.28
C VAL A 921 -4.75 -23.54 23.15
N MET A 922 -4.04 -24.49 23.76
CA MET A 922 -2.85 -24.16 24.56
C MET A 922 -1.69 -23.61 23.71
N VAL A 923 -1.60 -23.99 22.44
CA VAL A 923 -0.60 -23.44 21.51
C VAL A 923 -0.81 -21.93 21.36
N ARG A 924 -2.06 -21.45 21.24
CA ARG A 924 -2.36 -20.01 21.10
C ARG A 924 -1.88 -19.18 22.29
N TRP A 925 -1.94 -19.74 23.51
CA TRP A 925 -1.37 -19.09 24.68
C TRP A 925 0.16 -19.11 24.66
N GLN A 926 0.76 -20.25 24.28
CA GLN A 926 2.21 -20.38 24.20
C GLN A 926 2.81 -19.42 23.16
N GLU A 927 2.18 -19.23 22.00
CA GLU A 927 2.62 -18.25 21.00
C GLU A 927 2.59 -16.81 21.52
N LYS A 928 1.57 -16.44 22.30
CA LYS A 928 1.51 -15.13 22.97
C LYS A 928 2.63 -14.97 23.98
N MET A 929 2.83 -15.98 24.83
CA MET A 929 3.93 -16.01 25.78
C MET A 929 5.29 -15.89 25.06
N LEU A 930 5.50 -16.59 23.94
CA LEU A 930 6.71 -16.47 23.14
C LEU A 930 6.92 -15.05 22.61
N SER A 931 5.88 -14.44 22.03
CA SER A 931 5.95 -13.06 21.55
C SER A 931 6.32 -12.09 22.67
N THR A 932 5.77 -12.26 23.86
CA THR A 932 6.06 -11.42 25.02
C THR A 932 7.48 -11.64 25.54
N LEU A 933 7.94 -12.88 25.66
CA LEU A 933 9.30 -13.20 26.10
C LEU A 933 10.35 -12.65 25.13
N ASP A 934 10.12 -12.78 23.82
CA ASP A 934 10.98 -12.20 22.79
C ASP A 934 11.05 -10.67 22.91
N ALA A 935 9.91 -9.99 23.09
CA ALA A 935 9.85 -8.54 23.26
C ALA A 935 10.60 -8.06 24.53
N LEU A 936 10.62 -8.89 25.58
CA LEU A 936 11.38 -8.65 26.81
C LEU A 936 12.86 -9.01 26.71
N GLY A 937 13.32 -9.54 25.58
CA GLY A 937 14.70 -10.03 25.41
C GLY A 937 15.01 -11.31 26.18
N ARG A 938 14.01 -12.01 26.74
CA ARG A 938 14.14 -13.27 27.51
C ARG A 938 14.33 -14.47 26.58
N SER A 939 15.38 -14.41 25.76
CA SER A 939 15.61 -15.30 24.63
C SER A 939 15.82 -16.77 25.03
N GLU A 940 16.40 -17.03 26.21
CA GLU A 940 16.62 -18.41 26.69
C GLU A 940 15.30 -19.10 27.06
N GLU A 941 14.42 -18.41 27.79
CA GLU A 941 13.11 -18.93 28.15
C GLU A 941 12.22 -19.10 26.93
N ALA A 942 12.26 -18.14 26.00
CA ALA A 942 11.54 -18.23 24.74
C ALA A 942 12.03 -19.41 23.89
N LEU A 943 13.34 -19.67 23.84
CA LEU A 943 13.91 -20.83 23.15
C LEU A 943 13.52 -22.15 23.82
N ALA A 944 13.51 -22.21 25.15
CA ALA A 944 13.08 -23.39 25.90
C ALA A 944 11.60 -23.71 25.64
N LEU A 945 10.73 -22.69 25.66
CA LEU A 945 9.32 -22.87 25.35
C LEU A 945 9.11 -23.32 23.89
N ARG A 946 9.82 -22.73 22.92
CA ARG A 946 9.77 -23.17 21.51
C ARG A 946 10.15 -24.64 21.35
N LYS A 947 11.21 -25.09 22.01
CA LYS A 947 11.64 -26.50 22.02
C LYS A 947 10.54 -27.42 22.57
N ALA A 948 9.94 -27.04 23.70
CA ALA A 948 8.85 -27.82 24.28
C ALA A 948 7.60 -27.88 23.37
N MET A 949 7.32 -26.82 22.60
CA MET A 949 6.23 -26.80 21.63
C MET A 949 6.48 -27.76 20.46
N VAL A 950 7.67 -27.70 19.84
CA VAL A 950 7.99 -28.57 18.69
C VAL A 950 8.17 -30.04 19.06
N GLU A 951 8.48 -30.35 20.32
CA GLU A 951 8.46 -31.74 20.82
C GLU A 951 7.04 -32.31 20.83
N LYS A 952 6.04 -31.50 21.19
CA LYS A 952 4.63 -31.90 21.20
C LYS A 952 3.97 -31.82 19.82
N ALA A 953 4.45 -30.91 18.97
CA ALA A 953 3.90 -30.65 17.65
C ALA A 953 4.99 -30.73 16.55
N PRO A 954 5.59 -31.91 16.36
CA PRO A 954 6.72 -32.09 15.44
C PRO A 954 6.37 -31.84 13.95
N TRP A 955 5.08 -31.83 13.61
CA TRP A 955 4.56 -31.57 12.27
C TRP A 955 4.71 -30.12 11.80
N HIS A 956 4.94 -29.14 12.70
CA HIS A 956 5.16 -27.75 12.30
C HIS A 956 6.61 -27.51 11.87
N VAL A 957 6.91 -27.77 10.59
CA VAL A 957 8.25 -27.59 10.00
C VAL A 957 8.78 -26.16 10.18
N HIS A 958 7.91 -25.15 10.15
CA HIS A 958 8.31 -23.75 10.33
C HIS A 958 8.75 -23.46 11.76
N TRP A 959 8.15 -24.13 12.75
CA TRP A 959 8.60 -24.01 14.13
C TRP A 959 9.94 -24.73 14.34
N GLN A 960 10.17 -25.85 13.65
CA GLN A 960 11.49 -26.50 13.62
C GLN A 960 12.57 -25.54 13.07
N GLN A 961 12.25 -24.85 11.99
CA GLN A 961 13.11 -23.83 11.40
C GLN A 961 13.35 -22.64 12.35
N ASP A 962 12.31 -22.14 13.01
CA ASP A 962 12.44 -21.03 13.97
C ASP A 962 13.32 -21.43 15.15
N VAL A 963 13.17 -22.63 15.71
CA VAL A 963 14.08 -23.15 16.76
C VAL A 963 15.53 -23.10 16.32
N ALA A 964 15.84 -23.61 15.11
CA ALA A 964 17.18 -23.55 14.56
C ALA A 964 17.66 -22.09 14.35
N GLN A 965 16.80 -21.21 13.84
CA GLN A 965 17.12 -19.79 13.67
C GLN A 965 17.44 -19.10 15.01
N ARG A 966 16.66 -19.37 16.06
CA ARG A 966 16.89 -18.81 17.40
C ARG A 966 18.16 -19.35 18.04
N MET A 967 18.47 -20.63 17.88
CA MET A 967 19.77 -21.19 18.26
C MET A 967 20.93 -20.47 17.54
N ARG A 968 20.80 -20.20 16.24
CA ARG A 968 21.80 -19.41 15.49
C ARG A 968 21.99 -18.02 16.07
N ASN A 969 20.90 -17.31 16.34
CA ASN A 969 20.94 -15.96 16.90
C ASN A 969 21.60 -15.93 18.29
N ALA A 970 21.44 -17.01 19.07
CA ALA A 970 22.11 -17.20 20.35
C ALA A 970 23.58 -17.69 20.23
N GLY A 971 24.15 -17.75 19.02
CA GLY A 971 25.50 -18.24 18.77
C GLY A 971 25.67 -19.77 18.84
N GLN A 972 24.59 -20.53 19.01
CA GLN A 972 24.59 -22.00 19.13
C GLN A 972 24.53 -22.67 17.74
N TYR A 973 25.50 -22.35 16.87
CA TYR A 973 25.50 -22.78 15.47
C TYR A 973 25.55 -24.30 15.30
N ASP A 974 26.37 -25.00 16.08
CA ASP A 974 26.53 -26.45 15.95
C ASP A 974 25.28 -27.20 16.45
N ALA A 975 24.60 -26.65 17.46
CA ALA A 975 23.31 -27.15 17.92
C ALA A 975 22.22 -26.94 16.86
N ALA A 976 22.20 -25.77 16.21
CA ALA A 976 21.27 -25.48 15.11
C ALA A 976 21.51 -26.40 13.91
N GLU A 977 22.77 -26.68 13.56
CA GLU A 977 23.12 -27.62 12.49
C GLU A 977 22.60 -29.02 12.82
N LYS A 978 22.91 -29.51 14.02
CA LYS A 978 22.48 -30.83 14.49
C LYS A 978 20.97 -30.96 14.49
N TRP A 979 20.26 -29.91 14.94
CA TRP A 979 18.81 -29.85 14.92
C TRP A 979 18.23 -30.03 13.52
N LEU A 980 18.67 -29.20 12.56
CA LEU A 980 18.19 -29.27 11.17
C LEU A 980 18.51 -30.62 10.53
N ARG A 981 19.69 -31.18 10.75
CA ARG A 981 20.07 -32.50 10.22
C ARG A 981 19.18 -33.61 10.78
N ASN A 982 18.89 -33.58 12.08
CA ASN A 982 17.98 -34.54 12.69
C ASN A 982 16.56 -34.45 12.10
N GLU A 983 16.06 -33.23 11.88
CA GLU A 983 14.73 -33.05 11.27
C GLU A 983 14.72 -33.47 9.79
N ILE A 984 15.77 -33.19 9.03
CA ILE A 984 15.94 -33.66 7.65
C ILE A 984 15.99 -35.19 7.58
N ALA A 985 16.59 -35.85 8.57
CA ALA A 985 16.75 -37.31 8.61
C ALA A 985 15.55 -38.07 9.18
N ARG A 986 14.50 -37.38 9.63
CA ARG A 986 13.30 -38.01 10.19
C ARG A 986 12.61 -38.88 9.13
N ASP A 987 12.26 -40.12 9.53
CA ASP A 987 11.55 -41.08 8.68
C ASP A 987 10.07 -40.71 8.57
N ILE A 988 9.78 -39.72 7.73
CA ILE A 988 8.43 -39.28 7.41
C ILE A 988 8.33 -38.88 5.94
N GLU A 989 7.19 -39.17 5.34
CA GLU A 989 6.86 -38.64 4.01
C GLU A 989 6.74 -37.12 4.08
N ARG A 990 7.63 -36.42 3.37
CA ARG A 990 7.71 -34.95 3.37
C ARG A 990 7.49 -34.40 1.96
N PRO A 991 6.58 -33.42 1.79
CA PRO A 991 6.46 -32.66 0.54
C PRO A 991 7.75 -31.91 0.23
N ASP A 992 8.06 -31.74 -1.06
CA ASP A 992 9.30 -31.11 -1.52
C ASP A 992 9.53 -29.73 -0.89
N TYR A 993 8.49 -28.89 -0.78
CA TYR A 993 8.62 -27.55 -0.21
C TYR A 993 9.05 -27.56 1.27
N GLU A 994 8.62 -28.56 2.07
CA GLU A 994 9.02 -28.70 3.47
C GLU A 994 10.48 -29.14 3.58
N ASP A 995 10.91 -30.08 2.73
CA ASP A 995 12.30 -30.55 2.69
C ASP A 995 13.24 -29.43 2.24
N GLU A 996 12.86 -28.69 1.20
CA GLU A 996 13.58 -27.50 0.73
C GLU A 996 13.68 -26.41 1.78
N THR A 997 12.63 -26.21 2.60
CA THR A 997 12.66 -25.21 3.68
C THR A 997 13.72 -25.55 4.73
N LEU A 998 13.77 -26.82 5.15
CA LEU A 998 14.75 -27.28 6.14
C LEU A 998 16.18 -27.29 5.59
N ARG A 999 16.36 -27.81 4.37
CA ARG A 999 17.67 -27.84 3.70
C ARG A 999 18.15 -26.44 3.36
N GLY A 1000 17.26 -25.57 2.90
CA GLY A 1000 17.52 -24.14 2.68
C GLY A 1000 18.01 -23.47 3.97
N SER A 1001 17.35 -23.72 5.10
CA SER A 1001 17.80 -23.21 6.41
C SER A 1001 19.19 -23.69 6.80
N LEU A 1002 19.55 -24.93 6.44
CA LEU A 1002 20.89 -25.48 6.63
C LEU A 1002 21.92 -24.85 5.68
N THR A 1003 21.57 -24.60 4.41
CA THR A 1003 22.45 -23.85 3.49
C THR A 1003 22.72 -22.43 3.97
N ASP A 1004 21.70 -21.75 4.52
CA ASP A 1004 21.83 -20.41 5.09
C ASP A 1004 22.78 -20.40 6.29
N LEU A 1005 22.80 -21.48 7.08
CA LEU A 1005 23.72 -21.62 8.21
C LEU A 1005 25.17 -21.64 7.74
N PHE A 1006 25.48 -22.42 6.70
CA PHE A 1006 26.82 -22.46 6.12
C PHE A 1006 27.20 -21.12 5.49
N ARG A 1007 26.28 -20.49 4.74
CA ARG A 1007 26.48 -19.19 4.11
C ARG A 1007 26.83 -18.11 5.14
N THR A 1008 26.12 -18.05 6.26
CA THR A 1008 26.44 -17.06 7.31
C THR A 1008 27.80 -17.19 7.94
N ARG A 1009 28.32 -18.41 8.02
CA ARG A 1009 29.62 -18.67 8.63
C ARG A 1009 30.76 -18.60 7.61
N GLY A 1010 30.48 -18.26 6.35
CA GLY A 1010 31.45 -18.33 5.26
C GLY A 1010 31.97 -19.74 5.00
N GLN A 1011 31.21 -20.78 5.37
CA GLN A 1011 31.62 -22.19 5.23
C GLN A 1011 31.29 -22.70 3.82
N TRP A 1012 31.91 -22.09 2.80
CA TRP A 1012 31.61 -22.34 1.39
C TRP A 1012 31.88 -23.78 0.97
N ASP A 1013 32.94 -24.40 1.48
CA ASP A 1013 33.26 -25.81 1.18
C ASP A 1013 32.18 -26.76 1.70
N ARG A 1014 31.70 -26.54 2.93
CA ARG A 1014 30.63 -27.35 3.51
C ARG A 1014 29.31 -27.14 2.78
N LEU A 1015 29.02 -25.91 2.37
CA LEU A 1015 27.87 -25.58 1.54
C LEU A 1015 27.92 -26.31 0.19
N LEU A 1016 29.08 -26.29 -0.47
CA LEU A 1016 29.27 -26.97 -1.75
C LEU A 1016 29.13 -28.49 -1.60
N THR A 1017 29.77 -29.10 -0.60
CA THR A 1017 29.63 -30.55 -0.33
C THR A 1017 28.17 -30.92 -0.11
N PHE A 1018 27.46 -30.19 0.76
CA PHE A 1018 26.07 -30.47 1.07
C PHE A 1018 25.13 -30.32 -0.14
N THR A 1019 25.29 -29.25 -0.93
CA THR A 1019 24.47 -29.05 -2.13
C THR A 1019 24.78 -30.06 -3.22
N THR A 1020 26.03 -30.52 -3.33
CA THR A 1020 26.43 -31.60 -4.25
C THR A 1020 25.75 -32.92 -3.88
N GLU A 1021 25.77 -33.30 -2.60
CA GLU A 1021 25.04 -34.47 -2.09
C GLU A 1021 23.53 -34.34 -2.30
N TRP A 1022 23.00 -33.12 -2.24
CA TRP A 1022 21.58 -32.86 -2.42
C TRP A 1022 21.16 -33.04 -3.89
N ILE A 1023 21.87 -32.43 -4.84
CA ILE A 1023 21.55 -32.60 -6.27
C ILE A 1023 21.79 -34.03 -6.76
N ALA A 1024 22.69 -34.80 -6.13
CA ALA A 1024 22.92 -36.21 -6.45
C ALA A 1024 21.69 -37.10 -6.20
N LYS A 1025 20.73 -36.64 -5.38
CA LYS A 1025 19.44 -37.32 -5.16
C LYS A 1025 18.43 -37.06 -6.28
N ASN A 1026 18.78 -36.25 -7.27
CA ASN A 1026 17.94 -35.86 -8.39
C ASN A 1026 16.56 -35.29 -7.99
N PRO A 1027 16.53 -34.22 -7.16
CA PRO A 1027 15.27 -33.62 -6.73
C PRO A 1027 14.46 -33.09 -7.92
N GLU A 1028 13.14 -33.15 -7.80
CA GLU A 1028 12.18 -32.82 -8.87
C GLU A 1028 11.61 -31.39 -8.77
N SER A 1029 11.80 -30.72 -7.64
CA SER A 1029 11.28 -29.37 -7.42
C SER A 1029 12.02 -28.31 -8.24
N SER A 1030 11.23 -27.52 -8.96
CA SER A 1030 11.67 -26.40 -9.80
C SER A 1030 11.55 -25.04 -9.11
N SER A 1031 11.53 -25.01 -7.78
CA SER A 1031 11.42 -23.78 -7.00
C SER A 1031 12.64 -22.87 -7.21
N TRP A 1032 12.47 -21.56 -6.96
CA TRP A 1032 13.55 -20.57 -7.06
C TRP A 1032 14.69 -20.83 -6.06
N ASN A 1033 14.41 -21.59 -4.98
CA ASN A 1033 15.34 -22.01 -3.94
C ASN A 1033 15.71 -23.50 -4.02
N SER A 1034 15.47 -24.14 -5.18
CA SER A 1034 15.74 -25.55 -5.42
C SER A 1034 17.20 -25.94 -5.15
N ALA A 1035 17.44 -27.24 -4.97
CA ALA A 1035 18.77 -27.80 -4.78
C ALA A 1035 19.77 -27.35 -5.87
N TYR A 1036 19.31 -27.29 -7.12
CA TYR A 1036 20.11 -26.88 -8.27
C TYR A 1036 20.52 -25.40 -8.18
N ALA A 1037 19.56 -24.51 -7.83
CA ALA A 1037 19.84 -23.09 -7.67
C ALA A 1037 20.81 -22.83 -6.51
N GLN A 1038 20.65 -23.55 -5.40
CA GLN A 1038 21.56 -23.51 -4.24
C GLN A 1038 22.96 -24.00 -4.60
N HIS A 1039 23.07 -25.07 -5.40
CA HIS A 1039 24.35 -25.64 -5.81
C HIS A 1039 25.13 -24.71 -6.75
N VAL A 1040 24.46 -24.10 -7.73
CA VAL A 1040 25.08 -23.11 -8.63
C VAL A 1040 25.62 -21.94 -7.81
N SER A 1041 24.84 -21.41 -6.87
CA SER A 1041 25.34 -20.37 -5.96
C SER A 1041 26.50 -20.84 -5.10
N ALA A 1042 26.48 -22.08 -4.61
CA ALA A 1042 27.58 -22.65 -3.82
C ALA A 1042 28.89 -22.75 -4.61
N LEU A 1043 28.83 -23.10 -5.90
CA LEU A 1043 29.99 -23.08 -6.80
C LEU A 1043 30.53 -21.65 -6.96
N VAL A 1044 29.66 -20.67 -7.18
CA VAL A 1044 30.06 -19.25 -7.31
C VAL A 1044 30.71 -18.73 -6.03
N TYR A 1045 30.16 -19.02 -4.85
CA TYR A 1045 30.76 -18.62 -3.56
C TYR A 1045 32.10 -19.30 -3.27
N ASN A 1046 32.42 -20.40 -3.95
CA ASN A 1046 33.68 -21.14 -3.80
C ASN A 1046 34.70 -20.77 -4.90
N ASP A 1047 34.50 -19.64 -5.59
CA ASP A 1047 35.32 -19.18 -6.73
C ASP A 1047 35.40 -20.19 -7.90
N LYS A 1048 34.39 -21.06 -8.04
CA LYS A 1048 34.29 -22.07 -9.11
C LYS A 1048 33.30 -21.66 -10.19
N LEU A 1049 33.40 -20.42 -10.67
CA LEU A 1049 32.50 -19.89 -11.70
C LEU A 1049 32.54 -20.73 -13.00
N ASP A 1050 33.71 -21.26 -13.38
CA ASP A 1050 33.82 -22.11 -14.57
C ASP A 1050 33.06 -23.43 -14.42
N ALA A 1051 33.06 -24.02 -13.22
CA ALA A 1051 32.26 -25.21 -12.94
C ALA A 1051 30.75 -24.89 -12.91
N ALA A 1052 30.37 -23.72 -12.38
CA ALA A 1052 29.00 -23.24 -12.42
C ALA A 1052 28.51 -23.02 -13.87
N ASN A 1053 29.36 -22.45 -14.73
CA ASN A 1053 29.07 -22.30 -16.14
C ASN A 1053 28.95 -23.66 -16.83
N ALA A 1054 29.89 -24.59 -16.59
CA ALA A 1054 29.87 -25.90 -17.21
C ALA A 1054 28.60 -26.70 -16.87
N ILE A 1055 28.15 -26.68 -15.61
CA ILE A 1055 26.94 -27.40 -15.19
C ILE A 1055 25.66 -26.76 -15.75
N VAL A 1056 25.59 -25.42 -15.82
CA VAL A 1056 24.46 -24.71 -16.43
C VAL A 1056 24.38 -25.00 -17.93
N GLU A 1057 25.51 -25.00 -18.62
CA GLU A 1057 25.59 -25.37 -20.04
C GLU A 1057 25.14 -26.82 -20.26
N GLN A 1058 25.56 -27.74 -19.40
CA GLN A 1058 25.11 -29.12 -19.42
C GLN A 1058 23.59 -29.23 -19.26
N TRP A 1059 23.00 -28.54 -18.28
CA TRP A 1059 21.55 -28.58 -18.04
C TRP A 1059 20.72 -28.00 -19.19
N LEU A 1060 21.18 -26.93 -19.83
CA LEU A 1060 20.55 -26.41 -21.05
C LEU A 1060 20.59 -27.43 -22.19
N LYS A 1061 21.71 -28.16 -22.34
CA LYS A 1061 21.84 -29.22 -23.36
C LYS A 1061 20.94 -30.43 -23.06
N GLU A 1062 20.91 -30.89 -21.81
CA GLU A 1062 20.09 -32.03 -21.34
C GLU A 1062 18.59 -31.78 -21.47
N ALA A 1063 18.16 -30.52 -21.44
CA ALA A 1063 16.75 -30.15 -21.57
C ALA A 1063 16.23 -30.20 -23.03
N ARG A 1064 17.11 -30.29 -24.03
CA ARG A 1064 16.70 -30.34 -25.45
C ARG A 1064 16.30 -31.77 -25.85
N VAL A 1065 15.16 -32.22 -25.33
CA VAL A 1065 14.56 -33.54 -25.60
C VAL A 1065 13.27 -33.42 -26.40
N GLU A 1066 13.04 -34.32 -27.36
CA GLU A 1066 11.86 -34.23 -28.25
C GLU A 1066 10.53 -34.42 -27.51
N GLY A 1067 10.54 -35.21 -26.42
CA GLY A 1067 9.38 -35.48 -25.56
C GLY A 1067 9.21 -34.49 -24.41
N LYS A 1068 8.26 -34.76 -23.50
CA LYS A 1068 8.08 -33.99 -22.26
C LYS A 1068 9.31 -34.09 -21.35
N LEU A 1069 9.74 -32.96 -20.76
CA LEU A 1069 10.78 -32.97 -19.72
C LEU A 1069 10.30 -33.78 -18.51
N THR A 1070 11.19 -34.59 -17.95
CA THR A 1070 10.98 -35.11 -16.60
C THR A 1070 10.99 -33.93 -15.59
N PRO A 1071 10.30 -34.05 -14.44
CA PRO A 1071 10.31 -33.00 -13.42
C PRO A 1071 11.71 -32.55 -13.01
N ALA A 1072 12.65 -33.49 -12.83
CA ALA A 1072 14.04 -33.19 -12.53
C ALA A 1072 14.77 -32.44 -13.66
N GLN A 1073 14.55 -32.79 -14.93
CA GLN A 1073 15.11 -32.04 -16.06
C GLN A 1073 14.54 -30.62 -16.12
N ARG A 1074 13.23 -30.46 -15.87
CA ARG A 1074 12.59 -29.15 -15.78
C ARG A 1074 13.17 -28.32 -14.64
N ALA A 1075 13.38 -28.89 -13.46
CA ALA A 1075 14.00 -28.21 -12.32
C ALA A 1075 15.42 -27.70 -12.62
N ARG A 1076 16.25 -28.53 -13.27
CA ARG A 1076 17.60 -28.14 -13.71
C ARG A 1076 17.55 -27.01 -14.74
N LEU A 1077 16.67 -27.13 -15.74
CA LEU A 1077 16.48 -26.11 -16.77
C LEU A 1077 16.06 -24.78 -16.16
N GLU A 1078 15.10 -24.78 -15.23
CA GLU A 1078 14.62 -23.54 -14.60
C GLU A 1078 15.71 -22.85 -13.79
N SER A 1079 16.54 -23.62 -13.09
CA SER A 1079 17.74 -23.09 -12.43
C SER A 1079 18.76 -22.54 -13.43
N ALA A 1080 18.97 -23.22 -14.56
CA ALA A 1080 19.88 -22.79 -15.61
C ALA A 1080 19.42 -21.48 -16.26
N ILE A 1081 18.13 -21.38 -16.61
CA ILE A 1081 17.53 -20.16 -17.18
C ILE A 1081 17.76 -18.99 -16.24
N ASN A 1082 17.43 -19.10 -14.95
CA ASN A 1082 17.64 -18.01 -13.98
C ASN A 1082 19.11 -17.56 -13.95
N PHE A 1083 20.05 -18.51 -13.91
CA PHE A 1083 21.48 -18.22 -13.89
C PHE A 1083 21.94 -17.46 -15.14
N THR A 1084 21.56 -17.93 -16.32
CA THR A 1084 21.89 -17.26 -17.60
C THR A 1084 21.30 -15.86 -17.70
N GLN A 1085 20.18 -15.62 -17.01
CA GLN A 1085 19.48 -14.35 -16.95
C GLN A 1085 20.09 -13.35 -15.95
N GLY A 1086 21.18 -13.72 -15.28
CA GLY A 1086 21.91 -12.84 -14.37
C GLY A 1086 21.48 -12.97 -12.90
N SER A 1087 20.86 -14.08 -12.51
CA SER A 1087 20.48 -14.34 -11.12
C SER A 1087 20.75 -15.78 -10.70
N ALA A 1088 21.37 -15.96 -9.53
CA ALA A 1088 21.39 -17.24 -8.82
C ALA A 1088 20.74 -17.06 -7.43
N TYR A 1089 20.56 -18.16 -6.70
CA TYR A 1089 19.99 -18.08 -5.35
C TYR A 1089 20.87 -17.19 -4.44
N ASN A 1090 20.31 -16.10 -3.90
CA ASN A 1090 21.03 -15.07 -3.13
C ASN A 1090 22.19 -14.37 -3.88
N ILE A 1091 22.21 -14.42 -5.21
CA ILE A 1091 23.20 -13.73 -6.04
C ILE A 1091 22.48 -13.02 -7.18
N SER A 1092 22.70 -11.71 -7.33
CA SER A 1092 22.28 -10.96 -8.51
C SER A 1092 23.50 -10.40 -9.19
N PHE A 1093 23.71 -10.78 -10.45
CA PHE A 1093 24.80 -10.28 -11.28
C PHE A 1093 24.44 -8.92 -11.92
N GLN A 1094 23.20 -8.44 -11.76
CA GLN A 1094 22.65 -7.20 -12.36
C GLN A 1094 22.75 -7.11 -13.90
N ARG A 1095 23.25 -8.16 -14.57
CA ARG A 1095 23.36 -8.29 -16.02
C ARG A 1095 23.44 -9.79 -16.39
N ALA A 1096 22.89 -10.14 -17.54
CA ALA A 1096 23.11 -11.44 -18.18
C ALA A 1096 24.44 -11.47 -18.95
N ASP A 1097 25.20 -12.56 -18.85
CA ASP A 1097 26.44 -12.74 -19.62
C ASP A 1097 26.10 -13.12 -21.08
N GLU A 1098 26.67 -12.38 -22.04
CA GLU A 1098 26.41 -12.54 -23.47
C GLU A 1098 26.73 -13.94 -24.00
N ARG A 1099 27.63 -14.68 -23.33
CA ARG A 1099 27.97 -16.07 -23.71
C ARG A 1099 26.75 -16.99 -23.76
N TRP A 1100 25.71 -16.69 -22.99
CA TRP A 1100 24.52 -17.52 -22.89
C TRP A 1100 23.53 -17.29 -24.03
N PHE A 1101 23.58 -16.15 -24.70
CA PHE A 1101 22.55 -15.77 -25.68
C PHE A 1101 22.50 -16.73 -26.87
N GLY A 1102 23.65 -17.22 -27.35
CA GLY A 1102 23.69 -18.28 -28.37
C GLY A 1102 23.01 -19.57 -27.93
N LEU A 1103 23.33 -20.08 -26.72
CA LEU A 1103 22.70 -21.28 -26.16
C LEU A 1103 21.20 -21.10 -25.88
N LEU A 1104 20.79 -19.93 -25.41
CA LEU A 1104 19.38 -19.59 -25.18
C LEU A 1104 18.61 -19.53 -26.50
N ALA A 1105 19.22 -18.98 -27.57
CA ALA A 1105 18.63 -18.98 -28.90
C ALA A 1105 18.48 -20.40 -29.45
N GLU A 1106 19.50 -21.25 -29.32
CA GLU A 1106 19.40 -22.66 -29.70
C GLU A 1106 18.31 -23.41 -28.92
N THR A 1107 18.21 -23.18 -27.61
CA THR A 1107 17.22 -23.82 -26.74
C THR A 1107 15.80 -23.36 -27.09
N THR A 1108 15.61 -22.06 -27.32
CA THR A 1108 14.33 -21.50 -27.77
C THR A 1108 13.93 -22.08 -29.12
N ARG A 1109 14.85 -22.12 -30.09
CA ARG A 1109 14.61 -22.73 -31.42
C ARG A 1109 14.18 -24.18 -31.30
N PHE A 1110 14.79 -24.93 -30.39
CA PHE A 1110 14.42 -26.31 -30.12
C PHE A 1110 13.00 -26.41 -29.55
N PHE A 1111 12.67 -25.66 -28.50
CA PHE A 1111 11.36 -25.73 -27.85
C PHE A 1111 10.21 -25.30 -28.76
N VAL A 1112 10.39 -24.28 -29.62
CA VAL A 1112 9.35 -23.85 -30.57
C VAL A 1112 8.97 -24.97 -31.57
N ARG A 1113 9.88 -25.89 -31.85
CA ARG A 1113 9.60 -27.05 -32.73
C ARG A 1113 8.88 -28.18 -32.01
N HIS A 1114 8.77 -28.13 -30.68
CA HIS A 1114 8.22 -29.21 -29.86
C HIS A 1114 7.05 -28.72 -29.00
N PRO A 1115 5.81 -29.18 -29.26
CA PRO A 1115 4.58 -28.60 -28.68
C PRO A 1115 4.44 -28.76 -27.15
N HIS A 1116 5.36 -29.46 -26.49
CA HIS A 1116 5.32 -29.68 -25.04
C HIS A 1116 6.06 -28.61 -24.20
N HIS A 1117 6.73 -27.63 -24.83
CA HIS A 1117 7.66 -26.71 -24.15
C HIS A 1117 7.42 -25.23 -24.52
N ASP A 1118 6.23 -24.89 -25.02
CA ASP A 1118 5.90 -23.53 -25.47
C ASP A 1118 6.01 -22.49 -24.33
N ASP A 1119 5.68 -22.88 -23.12
CA ASP A 1119 5.80 -22.06 -21.91
C ASP A 1119 7.26 -21.69 -21.61
N LEU A 1120 8.17 -22.67 -21.74
CA LEU A 1120 9.61 -22.49 -21.53
C LEU A 1120 10.24 -21.66 -22.65
N ALA A 1121 9.80 -21.85 -23.90
CA ALA A 1121 10.19 -20.99 -25.02
C ALA A 1121 9.79 -19.53 -24.74
N HIS A 1122 8.56 -19.30 -24.28
CA HIS A 1122 8.08 -17.96 -23.91
C HIS A 1122 8.91 -17.36 -22.78
N ARG A 1123 9.23 -18.14 -21.75
CA ARG A 1123 10.05 -17.68 -20.61
C ARG A 1123 11.44 -17.21 -21.05
N ILE A 1124 12.12 -17.98 -21.90
CA ILE A 1124 13.46 -17.61 -22.38
C ILE A 1124 13.37 -16.38 -23.29
N PHE A 1125 12.46 -16.41 -24.27
CA PHE A 1125 12.34 -15.36 -25.27
C PHE A 1125 11.92 -14.01 -24.68
N ASN A 1126 11.04 -13.99 -23.69
CA ASN A 1126 10.51 -12.75 -23.10
C ASN A 1126 11.46 -12.06 -22.12
N HIS A 1127 12.65 -12.62 -21.89
CA HIS A 1127 13.61 -12.02 -20.99
C HIS A 1127 14.28 -10.78 -21.58
N HIS A 1128 14.22 -9.65 -20.87
CA HIS A 1128 14.63 -8.34 -21.36
C HIS A 1128 16.07 -8.28 -21.91
N TYR A 1129 17.04 -8.90 -21.23
CA TYR A 1129 18.43 -8.90 -21.69
C TYR A 1129 18.61 -9.74 -22.96
N PHE A 1130 17.92 -10.88 -23.06
CA PHE A 1130 18.01 -11.72 -24.25
C PHE A 1130 17.32 -11.07 -25.45
N GLN A 1131 16.17 -10.40 -25.24
CA GLN A 1131 15.48 -9.64 -26.30
C GLN A 1131 16.33 -8.54 -26.93
N GLN A 1132 17.36 -8.06 -26.23
CA GLN A 1132 18.30 -7.05 -26.70
C GLN A 1132 19.60 -7.63 -27.25
N SER A 1133 19.68 -8.93 -27.50
CA SER A 1133 20.87 -9.58 -28.06
C SER A 1133 20.77 -9.78 -29.58
N GLU A 1134 21.92 -9.77 -30.25
CA GLU A 1134 22.00 -10.09 -31.69
C GLU A 1134 21.58 -11.54 -31.99
N ASP A 1135 21.76 -12.47 -31.05
CA ASP A 1135 21.27 -13.86 -31.16
C ASP A 1135 19.74 -13.92 -31.20
N CYS A 1136 19.06 -13.11 -30.37
CA CYS A 1136 17.60 -13.03 -30.38
C CYS A 1136 17.08 -12.32 -31.63
N ASP A 1137 17.79 -11.29 -32.10
CA ASP A 1137 17.48 -10.60 -33.37
C ASP A 1137 17.53 -11.61 -34.54
N ARG A 1138 18.59 -12.42 -34.65
CA ARG A 1138 18.70 -13.50 -35.65
C ARG A 1138 17.60 -14.56 -35.52
N LEU A 1139 17.22 -14.93 -34.29
CA LEU A 1139 16.16 -15.90 -34.04
C LEU A 1139 14.79 -15.36 -34.50
N ARG A 1140 14.51 -14.05 -34.34
CA ARG A 1140 13.28 -13.43 -34.87
C ARG A 1140 13.22 -13.48 -36.39
N ASP A 1141 14.33 -13.24 -37.07
CA ASP A 1141 14.38 -13.34 -38.53
C ASP A 1141 14.06 -14.76 -39.01
N GLU A 1142 14.56 -15.79 -38.32
CA GLU A 1142 14.20 -17.18 -38.59
C GLU A 1142 12.70 -17.44 -38.39
N PHE A 1143 12.11 -16.90 -37.32
CA PHE A 1143 10.68 -17.03 -37.01
C PHE A 1143 9.80 -16.31 -38.04
N LEU A 1144 10.17 -15.11 -38.46
CA LEU A 1144 9.50 -14.37 -39.54
C LEU A 1144 9.56 -15.13 -40.86
N ASN A 1145 10.70 -15.74 -41.18
CA ASN A 1145 10.83 -16.55 -42.39
C ASN A 1145 9.97 -17.82 -42.32
N GLN A 1146 9.85 -18.45 -41.15
CA GLN A 1146 8.94 -19.59 -40.94
C GLN A 1146 7.47 -19.19 -41.11
N LEU A 1147 7.05 -18.05 -40.57
CA LEU A 1147 5.71 -17.50 -40.79
C LEU A 1147 5.44 -17.26 -42.29
N ARG A 1148 6.45 -16.77 -43.03
CA ARG A 1148 6.34 -16.50 -44.47
C ARG A 1148 6.26 -17.75 -45.33
N THR A 1149 7.01 -18.80 -44.98
CA THR A 1149 7.24 -19.96 -45.87
C THR A 1149 6.49 -21.23 -45.46
N GLY A 1150 6.03 -21.33 -44.20
CA GLY A 1150 5.50 -22.57 -43.63
C GLY A 1150 4.21 -22.40 -42.83
N LEU A 1151 3.41 -21.35 -43.09
CA LEU A 1151 2.19 -21.05 -42.33
C LEU A 1151 1.22 -22.25 -42.24
N ALA A 1152 1.15 -23.07 -43.30
CA ALA A 1152 0.28 -24.23 -43.37
C ALA A 1152 0.71 -25.39 -42.43
N ASP A 1153 1.97 -25.42 -42.04
CA ASP A 1153 2.57 -26.50 -41.25
C ASP A 1153 2.70 -26.15 -39.75
N LEU A 1154 2.31 -24.92 -39.35
CA LEU A 1154 2.39 -24.45 -37.97
C LEU A 1154 1.14 -24.79 -37.17
N THR A 1155 1.31 -25.32 -35.96
CA THR A 1155 0.20 -25.46 -35.01
C THR A 1155 -0.29 -24.09 -34.50
N PRO A 1156 -1.53 -23.95 -34.01
CA PRO A 1156 -2.02 -22.68 -33.47
C PRO A 1156 -1.17 -22.10 -32.34
N ALA A 1157 -0.58 -22.97 -31.50
CA ALA A 1157 0.31 -22.55 -30.41
C ALA A 1157 1.64 -22.00 -30.95
N GLN A 1158 2.26 -22.70 -31.91
CA GLN A 1158 3.46 -22.23 -32.60
C GLN A 1158 3.21 -20.93 -33.35
N LEU A 1159 2.08 -20.82 -34.06
CA LEU A 1159 1.69 -19.59 -34.75
C LEU A 1159 1.56 -18.43 -33.75
N SER A 1160 0.86 -18.64 -32.63
CA SER A 1160 0.73 -17.63 -31.58
C SER A 1160 2.08 -17.23 -30.98
N PHE A 1161 2.97 -18.19 -30.72
CA PHE A 1161 4.32 -17.92 -30.22
C PHE A 1161 5.10 -17.08 -31.23
N LEU A 1162 5.21 -17.54 -32.48
CA LEU A 1162 6.00 -16.90 -33.54
C LEU A 1162 5.52 -15.47 -33.83
N VAL A 1163 4.20 -15.25 -33.87
CA VAL A 1163 3.61 -13.92 -34.05
C VAL A 1163 3.95 -13.02 -32.87
N ASN A 1164 3.76 -13.48 -31.63
CA ASN A 1164 4.09 -12.68 -30.45
C ASN A 1164 5.60 -12.37 -30.37
N SER A 1165 6.45 -13.32 -30.73
CA SER A 1165 7.91 -13.16 -30.78
C SER A 1165 8.37 -12.17 -31.86
N ALA A 1166 7.74 -12.20 -33.03
CA ALA A 1166 8.00 -11.24 -34.10
C ALA A 1166 7.58 -9.81 -33.73
N LEU A 1167 6.54 -9.65 -32.91
CA LEU A 1167 6.02 -8.36 -32.46
C LEU A 1167 6.72 -7.79 -31.21
N ALA A 1168 7.83 -8.38 -30.76
CA ALA A 1168 8.56 -7.98 -29.56
C ALA A 1168 10.05 -7.70 -29.83
N GLY A 1169 10.66 -6.79 -29.06
CA GLY A 1169 12.10 -6.49 -29.14
C GLY A 1169 12.50 -5.63 -30.35
N ARG A 1170 13.78 -5.73 -30.76
CA ARG A 1170 14.34 -4.98 -31.90
C ARG A 1170 14.15 -5.73 -33.21
N LEU A 1171 13.86 -5.00 -34.28
CA LEU A 1171 13.72 -5.51 -35.63
C LEU A 1171 14.72 -4.80 -36.53
N GLU A 1172 15.41 -5.57 -37.37
CA GLU A 1172 16.26 -5.05 -38.42
C GLU A 1172 15.47 -4.99 -39.73
N LEU A 1173 15.28 -3.78 -40.23
CA LEU A 1173 14.51 -3.51 -41.43
C LEU A 1173 15.42 -3.50 -42.66
N VAL A 1174 14.97 -4.20 -43.71
CA VAL A 1174 15.63 -4.21 -45.02
C VAL A 1174 15.72 -2.79 -45.59
N GLU A 1175 14.65 -2.02 -45.44
CA GLU A 1175 14.57 -0.60 -45.80
C GLU A 1175 14.50 0.26 -44.53
N PRO A 1176 15.33 1.31 -44.39
CA PRO A 1176 15.29 2.18 -43.21
C PRO A 1176 14.01 3.00 -43.16
N ILE A 1177 13.49 3.22 -41.95
CA ILE A 1177 12.39 4.16 -41.69
C ILE A 1177 12.97 5.31 -40.87
N ASN A 1178 12.81 6.55 -41.35
CA ASN A 1178 13.42 7.74 -40.74
C ASN A 1178 14.94 7.55 -40.51
N ASP A 1179 15.64 7.02 -41.52
CA ASP A 1179 17.08 6.71 -41.51
C ASP A 1179 17.54 5.68 -40.46
N ARG A 1180 16.61 5.00 -39.79
CA ARG A 1180 16.88 3.93 -38.83
C ARG A 1180 16.53 2.57 -39.45
N LYS A 1181 17.52 1.68 -39.50
CA LYS A 1181 17.31 0.26 -39.84
C LYS A 1181 16.93 -0.59 -38.63
N GLN A 1182 17.32 -0.19 -37.43
CA GLN A 1182 16.94 -0.89 -36.19
C GLN A 1182 15.87 -0.10 -35.43
N LEU A 1183 14.68 -0.70 -35.33
CA LEU A 1183 13.54 -0.16 -34.60
C LEU A 1183 13.06 -1.17 -33.56
N GLN A 1184 12.52 -0.69 -32.45
CA GLN A 1184 11.72 -1.54 -31.58
C GLN A 1184 10.41 -1.90 -32.29
N ALA A 1185 9.84 -3.08 -32.04
CA ALA A 1185 8.63 -3.54 -32.73
C ALA A 1185 7.44 -2.57 -32.61
N HIS A 1186 7.32 -1.85 -31.49
CA HIS A 1186 6.29 -0.81 -31.28
C HIS A 1186 6.59 0.51 -32.02
N GLU A 1187 7.81 0.72 -32.48
CA GLU A 1187 8.20 1.86 -33.34
C GLU A 1187 7.90 1.58 -34.83
N VAL A 1188 7.64 0.31 -35.20
CA VAL A 1188 7.32 -0.06 -36.60
C VAL A 1188 5.88 0.36 -36.94
N PRO A 1189 5.67 1.17 -37.99
CA PRO A 1189 4.35 1.61 -38.44
C PRO A 1189 3.38 0.46 -38.73
N LEU A 1190 2.10 0.66 -38.38
CA LEU A 1190 1.04 -0.35 -38.54
C LEU A 1190 0.82 -0.76 -40.01
N ASP A 1191 1.05 0.13 -40.96
CA ASP A 1191 0.93 -0.16 -42.40
C ASP A 1191 2.01 -1.14 -42.90
N ILE A 1192 3.18 -1.16 -42.25
CA ILE A 1192 4.23 -2.16 -42.53
C ILE A 1192 3.83 -3.51 -41.94
N TRP A 1193 3.31 -3.52 -40.70
CA TRP A 1193 2.74 -4.75 -40.12
C TRP A 1193 1.60 -5.32 -40.97
N LYS A 1194 0.76 -4.47 -41.57
CA LYS A 1194 -0.30 -4.87 -42.52
C LYS A 1194 0.20 -5.37 -43.88
N LYS A 1195 1.45 -5.10 -44.26
CA LYS A 1195 2.07 -5.66 -45.46
C LYS A 1195 2.75 -7.01 -45.18
N ILE A 1196 3.18 -7.22 -43.93
CA ILE A 1196 3.79 -8.46 -43.46
C ILE A 1196 2.71 -9.51 -43.17
N ALA A 1197 1.62 -9.12 -42.50
CA ALA A 1197 0.42 -9.92 -42.28
C ALA A 1197 -0.40 -10.06 -43.57
#